data_AF-A0A7X6VZ42-F1
#
_entry.id   AF-A0A7X6VZ42-F1
#
_cell.length_a   1.000
_cell.length_b   1.000
_cell.length_c   1.000
_cell.angle_alpha   90.00
_cell.angle_beta   90.00
_cell.angle_gamma   90.00
#
_symmetry.space_group_name_H-M   'P 1'
#
loop_
_entity.id
_entity.type
_entity.pdbx_description
1 polymer ?
#
loop_
_entity_poly.entity_id
_entity_poly.type
_entity_poly.pdbx_seq_one_letter_code
_entity_poly.pdbx_strand_id
1 'polypeptide(L)'
;MAARRVLKCVALLGILKDARLPAKLEILQLALTGLSGAEVDVPAALEELKARRLIVFSRVRDTYRLWEGGDIDVEAEMSRARSTLGAGAVLRVARDPALCPPPRLIARRHSFETGTMRVVGSRICTASGLDATIREMGKELTLLLCLAETREELTQAEQRLRNMPVDSTHLLAAVALETEALRDAVEQIEASHYVEEHVAGLQGDRAARRELAARRAEAEAAFRGEWDRLFGPHQGSATFYYRGEPQTSIHNTRTFSEFLSRMADETYPYAPRLRNELVNRHSLSSAAAAGRRNLIEAMLISPTQARLDIKGYPPERSMYECVLLETGIHRPREAGDWEFTAPPEDHPAGLRSAWDEMERFIFSDPPEPRPLTALYDRLMAPPYGISLGVLPILFCALLLAHADEITLYREGTFLPEPGVADFELLVRRPDLFAVAGCRVTGDRSAVVQRIANALGTPSATVPVVRALLRMYKSLPDCARKTRRVPGHVLAFREALERSRSPEQMLFVDVPAALGLEPLGGSSIDASSVEHFFVMLNGAFRTLAEVSPDAIGRARDALLQASGMPLGQDGWRKLRDLAAQLDGCPVDPALRPIVHGAALPDDDDTALERVLSHLASRPPRTWTDADADRCVARAYSAGSQLLQAMAAMGISSVDRLDTEEQERSREITTYLRGLLPAGIPTRIMRAALLALVREMDGEGTSPDE
;
A
#
# COMPACT_ATOMS: atom_id res chain seq x y z
N MET A 1 55.66 32.13 41.98
CA MET A 1 56.87 31.92 41.14
C MET A 1 57.62 30.65 41.54
N ALA A 2 57.90 30.43 42.83
CA ALA A 2 58.54 29.23 43.38
C ALA A 2 57.85 27.91 42.99
N ALA A 3 56.56 27.75 43.29
CA ALA A 3 55.78 26.55 42.95
C ALA A 3 55.82 26.19 41.44
N ARG A 4 55.79 27.19 40.54
CA ARG A 4 55.91 26.94 39.10
C ARG A 4 57.28 26.38 38.70
N ARG A 5 58.36 26.81 39.36
CA ARG A 5 59.71 26.29 39.11
C ARG A 5 59.86 24.85 39.63
N VAL A 6 59.34 24.58 40.83
CA VAL A 6 59.29 23.22 41.41
C VAL A 6 58.50 22.28 40.50
N LEU A 7 57.31 22.69 40.04
CA LEU A 7 56.48 21.90 39.14
C LEU A 7 57.20 21.56 37.82
N LYS A 8 57.87 22.54 37.21
CA LYS A 8 58.69 22.32 36.00
C LYS A 8 59.86 21.37 36.24
N CYS A 9 60.51 21.46 37.41
CA CYS A 9 61.62 20.59 37.75
C CYS A 9 61.15 19.14 37.95
N VAL A 10 60.04 18.94 38.66
CA VAL A 10 59.36 17.64 38.78
C VAL A 10 59.01 17.08 37.39
N ALA A 11 58.47 17.91 36.49
CA ALA A 11 58.16 17.51 35.11
C ALA A 11 59.41 17.08 34.33
N LEU A 12 60.49 17.87 34.39
CA LEU A 12 61.74 17.60 33.68
C LEU A 12 62.42 16.32 34.17
N LEU A 13 62.51 16.13 35.49
CA LEU A 13 63.05 14.89 36.07
C LEU A 13 62.16 13.69 35.70
N GLY A 14 60.84 13.88 35.63
CA GLY A 14 59.90 12.87 35.14
C GLY A 14 60.11 12.48 33.67
N ILE A 15 60.47 13.44 32.80
CA ILE A 15 60.76 13.19 31.38
C ILE A 15 62.07 12.42 31.21
N LEU A 16 63.09 12.73 32.02
CA LEU A 16 64.42 12.12 31.91
C LEU A 16 64.41 10.62 32.25
N LYS A 17 63.50 10.17 33.12
CA LYS A 17 63.33 8.75 33.53
C LYS A 17 64.64 8.04 33.95
N ASP A 18 65.64 8.78 34.44
CA ASP A 18 66.91 8.22 34.93
C ASP A 18 66.77 7.86 36.41
N ALA A 19 67.02 6.58 36.75
CA ALA A 19 66.92 6.08 38.12
C ALA A 19 67.90 6.75 39.11
N ARG A 20 68.96 7.41 38.61
CA ARG A 20 69.94 8.14 39.42
C ARG A 20 69.52 9.57 39.77
N LEU A 21 68.51 10.11 39.08
CA LEU A 21 67.99 11.46 39.30
C LEU A 21 66.47 11.45 39.62
N PRO A 22 66.03 10.72 40.65
CA PRO A 22 64.63 10.70 41.03
C PRO A 22 64.18 12.07 41.53
N ALA A 23 62.92 12.44 41.27
CA ALA A 23 62.31 13.68 41.77
C ALA A 23 62.02 13.58 43.29
N LYS A 24 63.06 13.45 44.10
CA LYS A 24 63.01 13.46 45.58
C LYS A 24 63.20 14.86 46.12
N LEU A 25 62.82 15.07 47.38
CA LEU A 25 62.97 16.37 48.03
C LEU A 25 64.42 16.89 47.95
N GLU A 26 65.40 16.04 48.28
CA GLU A 26 66.83 16.36 48.30
C GLU A 26 67.35 16.78 46.91
N ILE A 27 66.94 16.06 45.86
CA ILE A 27 67.35 16.32 44.47
C ILE A 27 66.67 17.59 43.94
N LEU A 28 65.40 17.80 44.26
CA LEU A 28 64.68 19.01 43.89
C LEU A 28 65.26 20.24 44.60
N GLN A 29 65.63 20.11 45.87
CA GLN A 29 66.35 21.14 46.61
C GLN A 29 67.68 21.44 45.93
N LEU A 30 68.53 20.44 45.69
CA LEU A 30 69.83 20.60 45.04
C LEU A 30 69.72 21.25 43.64
N ALA A 31 68.79 20.78 42.81
CA ALA A 31 68.59 21.28 41.45
C ALA A 31 68.09 22.74 41.41
N LEU A 32 67.37 23.18 42.44
CA LEU A 32 66.74 24.51 42.48
C LEU A 32 67.52 25.53 43.30
N THR A 33 68.36 25.11 44.25
CA THR A 33 69.25 25.98 45.01
C THR A 33 70.55 26.31 44.26
N GLY A 34 71.01 25.43 43.37
CA GLY A 34 72.33 25.55 42.72
C GLY A 34 72.47 26.59 41.59
N LEU A 35 71.41 27.29 41.14
CA LEU A 35 71.45 28.03 39.87
C LEU A 35 70.91 29.48 39.90
N SER A 36 70.45 29.99 41.04
CA SER A 36 70.06 31.40 41.17
C SER A 36 69.94 31.72 42.65
N GLY A 37 70.68 32.71 43.16
CA GLY A 37 70.76 33.10 44.57
C GLY A 37 69.48 33.65 45.21
N ALA A 38 68.32 33.08 44.89
CA ALA A 38 67.06 33.26 45.59
C ALA A 38 66.70 31.93 46.28
N GLU A 39 66.62 31.93 47.60
CA GLU A 39 66.16 30.78 48.39
C GLU A 39 64.73 30.42 47.97
N VAL A 40 64.57 29.33 47.22
CA VAL A 40 63.26 28.75 46.94
C VAL A 40 62.95 27.78 48.07
N ASP A 41 61.93 28.08 48.87
CA ASP A 41 61.37 27.13 49.83
C ASP A 41 60.66 25.98 49.07
N VAL A 42 61.45 24.95 48.74
CA VAL A 42 60.97 23.76 48.03
C VAL A 42 59.92 22.99 48.85
N PRO A 43 60.08 22.76 50.16
CA PRO A 43 59.04 22.14 50.99
C PRO A 43 57.67 22.85 50.92
N ALA A 44 57.62 24.17 51.14
CA ALA A 44 56.36 24.91 51.11
C ALA A 44 55.72 24.90 49.71
N ALA A 45 56.54 25.01 48.66
CA ALA A 45 56.09 24.94 47.28
C ALA A 45 55.55 23.54 46.90
N LEU A 46 56.14 22.45 47.43
CA LEU A 46 55.62 21.10 47.22
C LEU A 46 54.26 20.90 47.91
N GLU A 47 54.08 21.42 49.12
CA GLU A 47 52.78 21.38 49.81
C GLU A 47 51.72 22.22 49.08
N GLU A 48 52.07 23.41 48.57
CA GLU A 48 51.16 24.20 47.73
C GLU A 48 50.73 23.44 46.46
N LEU A 49 51.68 22.78 45.78
CA LEU A 49 51.40 22.00 44.57
C LEU A 49 50.58 20.73 44.86
N LYS A 50 50.79 20.07 46.00
CA LYS A 50 49.95 18.95 46.47
C LYS A 50 48.53 19.43 46.77
N ALA A 51 48.37 20.53 47.50
CA ALA A 51 47.08 21.10 47.84
C ALA A 51 46.28 21.49 46.58
N ARG A 52 46.98 21.99 45.55
CA ARG A 52 46.40 22.31 44.24
C ARG A 52 46.23 21.09 43.32
N ARG A 53 46.56 19.88 43.78
CA ARG A 53 46.51 18.63 43.00
C ARG A 53 47.30 18.71 41.70
N LEU A 54 48.48 19.33 41.69
CA LEU A 54 49.34 19.39 40.49
C LEU A 54 50.45 18.34 40.51
N ILE A 55 50.78 17.85 41.71
CA ILE A 55 51.76 16.78 41.94
C ILE A 55 51.23 15.78 42.97
N VAL A 56 51.72 14.55 42.92
CA VAL A 56 51.46 13.50 43.90
C VAL A 56 52.78 12.93 44.41
N PHE A 57 52.82 12.52 45.68
CA PHE A 57 53.99 11.85 46.27
C PHE A 57 53.74 10.34 46.35
N SER A 58 54.60 9.57 45.71
CA SER A 58 54.50 8.11 45.63
C SER A 58 55.29 7.46 46.77
N ARG A 59 54.62 6.99 47.84
CA ARG A 59 55.29 6.33 48.99
C ARG A 59 56.12 5.11 48.59
N VAL A 60 55.66 4.33 47.61
CA VAL A 60 56.37 3.11 47.12
C VAL A 60 57.70 3.43 46.44
N ARG A 61 57.80 4.60 45.80
CA ARG A 61 58.97 5.01 45.00
C ARG A 61 59.71 6.19 45.63
N ASP A 62 59.25 6.65 46.78
CA ASP A 62 59.79 7.80 47.53
C ASP A 62 60.07 9.04 46.65
N THR A 63 59.14 9.38 45.75
CA THR A 63 59.35 10.43 44.71
C THR A 63 58.08 11.23 44.41
N TYR A 64 58.27 12.49 44.01
CA TYR A 64 57.23 13.39 43.49
C TYR A 64 57.01 13.17 41.99
N ARG A 65 55.75 13.13 41.56
CA ARG A 65 55.38 13.05 40.14
C ARG A 65 54.30 14.09 39.83
N LEU A 66 54.21 14.49 38.57
CA LEU A 66 53.05 15.24 38.10
C LEU A 66 51.79 14.41 38.36
N TRP A 67 50.72 15.04 38.82
CA TRP A 67 49.43 14.37 38.91
C TRP A 67 48.89 14.18 37.49
N GLU A 68 49.12 12.98 36.94
CA GLU A 68 48.59 12.57 35.64
C GLU A 68 47.24 11.83 35.76
N GLY A 69 46.67 11.76 36.98
CA GLY A 69 45.54 10.91 37.35
C GLY A 69 45.94 9.45 37.27
N GLY A 70 46.36 8.84 38.38
CA GLY A 70 47.00 7.50 38.39
C GLY A 70 46.93 6.75 39.71
N ASP A 71 45.88 6.99 40.52
CA ASP A 71 45.68 6.36 41.84
C ASP A 71 44.57 5.28 41.82
N ILE A 72 43.90 5.05 40.68
CA ILE A 72 42.84 4.05 40.60
C ILE A 72 43.48 2.67 40.41
N ASP A 73 43.43 1.86 41.46
CA ASP A 73 43.78 0.45 41.41
C ASP A 73 42.64 -0.31 40.71
N VAL A 74 42.81 -0.54 39.41
CA VAL A 74 41.83 -1.23 38.57
C VAL A 74 41.51 -2.63 39.11
N GLU A 75 42.49 -3.36 39.66
CA GLU A 75 42.26 -4.70 40.22
C GLU A 75 41.40 -4.64 41.48
N ALA A 76 41.68 -3.68 42.37
CA ALA A 76 40.90 -3.51 43.59
C ALA A 76 39.45 -3.10 43.28
N GLU A 77 39.24 -2.18 42.33
CA GLU A 77 37.89 -1.76 41.94
C GLU A 77 37.13 -2.88 41.20
N MET A 78 37.79 -3.63 40.32
CA MET A 78 37.21 -4.82 39.67
C MET A 78 36.82 -5.89 40.70
N SER A 79 37.65 -6.10 41.72
CA SER A 79 37.35 -7.04 42.82
C SER A 79 36.13 -6.63 43.64
N ARG A 80 35.98 -5.34 43.92
CA ARG A 80 34.77 -4.80 44.60
C ARG A 80 33.53 -4.86 43.73
N ALA A 81 33.69 -4.63 42.43
CA ALA A 81 32.60 -4.75 41.46
C ALA A 81 32.07 -6.19 41.44
N ARG A 82 32.95 -7.20 41.38
CA ARG A 82 32.59 -8.63 41.39
C ARG A 82 31.69 -9.02 42.57
N SER A 83 31.97 -8.52 43.78
CA SER A 83 31.15 -8.82 44.96
C SER A 83 29.74 -8.22 44.94
N THR A 84 29.45 -7.34 43.98
CA THR A 84 28.19 -6.62 43.83
C THR A 84 27.34 -7.18 42.68
N LEU A 85 27.90 -8.05 41.84
CA LEU A 85 27.20 -8.63 40.68
C LEU A 85 26.17 -9.68 41.11
N GLY A 86 24.97 -9.61 40.52
CA GLY A 86 23.87 -10.56 40.74
C GLY A 86 23.84 -11.72 39.74
N ALA A 87 22.98 -12.70 39.99
CA ALA A 87 22.78 -13.87 39.13
C ALA A 87 22.27 -13.49 37.71
N GLY A 88 22.53 -14.35 36.71
CA GLY A 88 22.07 -14.19 35.33
C GLY A 88 22.95 -13.33 34.41
N ALA A 89 24.17 -12.98 34.86
CA ALA A 89 25.14 -12.20 34.09
C ALA A 89 25.50 -12.84 32.73
N VAL A 90 25.60 -14.17 32.68
CA VAL A 90 26.02 -14.89 31.46
C VAL A 90 25.01 -14.71 30.33
N LEU A 91 23.71 -14.78 30.65
CA LEU A 91 22.65 -14.59 29.66
C LEU A 91 22.60 -13.14 29.16
N ARG A 92 22.91 -12.14 30.01
CA ARG A 92 22.99 -10.73 29.57
C ARG A 92 24.14 -10.52 28.59
N VAL A 93 25.34 -10.96 28.95
CA VAL A 93 26.53 -10.84 28.09
C VAL A 93 26.35 -11.60 26.77
N ALA A 94 25.80 -12.81 26.81
CA ALA A 94 25.55 -13.61 25.62
C ALA A 94 24.49 -12.98 24.68
N ARG A 95 23.56 -12.18 25.22
CA ARG A 95 22.53 -11.47 24.44
C ARG A 95 22.98 -10.09 23.97
N ASP A 96 24.11 -9.57 24.44
CA ASP A 96 24.65 -8.28 24.00
C ASP A 96 25.13 -8.38 22.53
N PRO A 97 24.45 -7.72 21.57
CA PRO A 97 24.82 -7.79 20.16
C PRO A 97 26.19 -7.15 19.85
N ALA A 98 26.69 -6.27 20.73
CA ALA A 98 28.01 -5.66 20.57
C ALA A 98 29.13 -6.64 20.90
N LEU A 99 28.90 -7.54 21.85
CA LEU A 99 29.87 -8.53 22.32
C LEU A 99 29.79 -9.85 21.55
N CYS A 100 28.55 -10.32 21.33
CA CYS A 100 28.23 -11.55 20.62
C CYS A 100 27.24 -11.24 19.47
N PRO A 101 27.71 -10.75 18.32
CA PRO A 101 26.82 -10.53 17.19
C PRO A 101 26.20 -11.88 16.78
N PRO A 102 24.86 -11.96 16.63
CA PRO A 102 24.20 -13.23 16.34
C PRO A 102 24.78 -13.84 15.06
N PRO A 103 25.14 -15.13 15.06
CA PRO A 103 25.76 -15.75 13.90
C PRO A 103 24.80 -15.68 12.71
N ARG A 104 25.32 -15.28 11.54
CA ARG A 104 24.56 -15.30 10.29
C ARG A 104 24.54 -16.70 9.71
N LEU A 105 23.66 -17.53 10.26
CA LEU A 105 23.46 -18.90 9.82
C LEU A 105 22.52 -18.94 8.62
N ILE A 106 22.91 -19.66 7.57
CA ILE A 106 22.14 -19.76 6.34
C ILE A 106 22.11 -21.22 5.89
N ALA A 107 20.93 -21.72 5.56
CA ALA A 107 20.74 -23.01 4.89
C ALA A 107 21.16 -22.90 3.41
N ARG A 108 22.47 -22.88 3.16
CA ARG A 108 23.08 -22.49 1.87
C ARG A 108 22.60 -23.31 0.68
N ARG A 109 22.59 -24.64 0.78
CA ARG A 109 22.19 -25.51 -0.34
C ARG A 109 20.72 -25.29 -0.69
N HIS A 110 19.83 -25.35 0.29
CA HIS A 110 18.40 -25.08 0.10
C HIS A 110 18.15 -23.69 -0.49
N SER A 111 18.87 -22.67 0.01
CA SER A 111 18.74 -21.29 -0.48
C SER A 111 19.15 -21.16 -1.94
N PHE A 112 20.24 -21.84 -2.35
CA PHE A 112 20.71 -21.85 -3.73
C PHE A 112 19.73 -22.59 -4.66
N GLU A 113 19.21 -23.75 -4.23
CA GLU A 113 18.29 -24.55 -5.03
C GLU A 113 16.94 -23.86 -5.26
N THR A 114 16.38 -23.27 -4.21
CA THR A 114 15.07 -22.59 -4.23
C THR A 114 15.14 -21.13 -4.66
N GLY A 115 16.31 -20.50 -4.55
CA GLY A 115 16.52 -19.06 -4.77
C GLY A 115 16.08 -18.17 -3.60
N THR A 116 15.51 -18.73 -2.52
CA THR A 116 15.07 -17.97 -1.35
C THR A 116 16.13 -18.04 -0.25
N MET A 117 16.67 -16.91 0.20
CA MET A 117 17.65 -16.91 1.30
C MET A 117 17.00 -17.35 2.62
N ARG A 118 17.39 -18.53 3.12
CA ARG A 118 16.91 -19.10 4.39
C ARG A 118 17.89 -18.82 5.51
N VAL A 119 17.69 -17.69 6.18
CA VAL A 119 18.41 -17.35 7.40
C VAL A 119 17.86 -18.19 8.55
N VAL A 120 18.76 -18.72 9.38
CA VAL A 120 18.41 -19.44 10.62
C VAL A 120 18.63 -18.46 11.78
N GLY A 121 17.55 -18.08 12.45
CA GLY A 121 17.62 -17.20 13.61
C GLY A 121 18.35 -17.88 14.77
N SER A 122 19.04 -17.11 15.61
CA SER A 122 19.60 -17.63 16.86
C SER A 122 18.82 -17.09 18.06
N ARG A 123 18.63 -17.96 19.05
CA ARG A 123 18.01 -17.63 20.35
C ARG A 123 18.86 -18.23 21.45
N ILE A 124 19.04 -17.49 22.54
CA ILE A 124 19.86 -17.91 23.68
C ILE A 124 18.98 -17.90 24.93
N CYS A 125 19.03 -18.99 25.69
CA CYS A 125 18.26 -19.15 26.93
C CYS A 125 19.04 -19.95 27.97
N THR A 126 18.59 -19.87 29.22
CA THR A 126 19.00 -20.80 30.29
C THR A 126 18.13 -22.04 30.27
N ALA A 127 18.59 -23.13 30.89
CA ALA A 127 17.79 -24.34 31.09
C ALA A 127 16.42 -24.05 31.74
N SER A 128 16.38 -23.17 32.73
CA SER A 128 15.14 -22.70 33.39
C SER A 128 14.21 -21.91 32.46
N GLY A 129 14.75 -21.19 31.48
CA GLY A 129 14.01 -20.39 30.49
C GLY A 129 13.65 -21.14 29.21
N LEU A 130 14.06 -22.41 29.08
CA LEU A 130 13.92 -23.20 27.86
C LEU A 130 12.47 -23.29 27.39
N ASP A 131 11.55 -23.62 28.30
CA ASP A 131 10.14 -23.78 27.99
C ASP A 131 9.45 -22.49 27.56
N ALA A 132 9.78 -21.37 28.21
CA ALA A 132 9.25 -20.06 27.82
C ALA A 132 9.74 -19.69 26.42
N THR A 133 11.03 -19.90 26.15
CA THR A 133 11.65 -19.59 24.86
C THR A 133 11.02 -20.42 23.73
N ILE A 134 10.82 -21.72 23.93
CA ILE A 134 10.17 -22.59 22.93
C ILE A 134 8.71 -22.15 22.66
N ARG A 135 7.97 -21.71 23.67
CA ARG A 135 6.58 -21.24 23.50
C ARG A 135 6.47 -19.92 22.72
N GLU A 136 7.42 -19.02 22.91
CA GLU A 136 7.45 -17.70 22.26
C GLU A 136 7.99 -17.76 20.81
N MET A 137 8.65 -18.86 20.45
CA MET A 137 9.21 -19.05 19.12
C MET A 137 8.13 -19.33 18.07
N GLY A 138 8.26 -18.65 16.93
CA GLY A 138 7.50 -18.97 15.72
C GLY A 138 8.01 -20.24 15.04
N LYS A 139 7.39 -20.60 13.91
CA LYS A 139 7.77 -21.79 13.11
C LYS A 139 8.92 -21.53 12.13
N GLU A 140 9.66 -20.43 12.29
CA GLU A 140 10.81 -20.10 11.45
C GLU A 140 12.04 -20.90 11.85
N LEU A 141 12.98 -21.06 10.92
CA LEU A 141 14.23 -21.79 11.18
C LEU A 141 14.99 -21.13 12.33
N THR A 142 15.20 -21.87 13.41
CA THR A 142 15.80 -21.36 14.64
C THR A 142 16.83 -22.32 15.19
N LEU A 143 18.00 -21.76 15.55
CA LEU A 143 19.00 -22.38 16.40
C LEU A 143 18.82 -21.86 17.83
N LEU A 144 18.47 -22.76 18.75
CA LEU A 144 18.34 -22.45 20.16
C LEU A 144 19.59 -22.90 20.91
N LEU A 145 20.28 -21.96 21.55
CA LEU A 145 21.46 -22.22 22.39
C LEU A 145 21.04 -22.14 23.85
N CYS A 146 21.02 -23.29 24.52
CA CYS A 146 20.58 -23.44 25.91
C CYS A 146 21.79 -23.68 26.81
N LEU A 147 21.97 -22.83 27.81
CA LEU A 147 23.03 -22.97 28.81
C LEU A 147 22.44 -23.48 30.13
N ALA A 148 23.01 -24.54 30.67
CA ALA A 148 22.66 -25.08 31.99
C ALA A 148 23.73 -24.69 33.01
N GLU A 149 23.33 -24.20 34.18
CA GLU A 149 24.26 -23.80 35.25
C GLU A 149 24.70 -25.02 36.08
N THR A 150 23.84 -26.03 36.18
CA THR A 150 24.11 -27.26 36.94
C THR A 150 23.94 -28.52 36.10
N ARG A 151 24.54 -29.62 36.56
CA ARG A 151 24.39 -30.92 35.88
C ARG A 151 22.95 -31.42 35.90
N GLU A 152 22.21 -31.09 36.95
CA GLU A 152 20.79 -31.42 37.07
C GLU A 152 19.96 -30.65 36.04
N GLU A 153 20.18 -29.35 35.92
CA GLU A 153 19.55 -28.52 34.88
C GLU A 153 19.88 -29.00 33.46
N LEU A 154 21.11 -29.45 33.22
CA LEU A 154 21.51 -30.03 31.94
C LEU A 154 20.64 -31.25 31.63
N THR A 155 20.52 -32.20 32.56
CA THR A 155 19.72 -33.41 32.37
C THR A 155 18.24 -33.08 32.17
N GLN A 156 17.69 -32.11 32.91
CA GLN A 156 16.31 -31.65 32.75
C GLN A 156 16.08 -31.04 31.35
N ALA A 157 16.99 -30.17 30.90
CA ALA A 157 16.91 -29.57 29.57
C ALA A 157 17.01 -30.62 28.45
N GLU A 158 17.91 -31.58 28.57
CA GLU A 158 18.04 -32.69 27.62
C GLU A 158 16.78 -33.55 27.57
N GLN A 159 16.22 -33.92 28.72
CA GLN A 159 14.97 -34.69 28.80
C GLN A 159 13.82 -33.91 28.16
N ARG A 160 13.76 -32.59 28.39
CA ARG A 160 12.76 -31.73 27.77
C ARG A 160 12.89 -31.69 26.25
N LEU A 161 14.11 -31.59 25.72
CA LEU A 161 14.37 -31.59 24.29
C LEU A 161 14.09 -32.94 23.62
N ARG A 162 14.32 -34.06 24.32
CA ARG A 162 13.95 -35.41 23.85
C ARG A 162 12.44 -35.58 23.70
N ASN A 163 11.67 -34.88 24.53
CA ASN A 163 10.21 -34.87 24.46
C ASN A 163 9.65 -33.85 23.45
N MET A 164 10.48 -33.24 22.60
CA MET A 164 10.00 -32.31 21.56
C MET A 164 9.15 -33.04 20.52
N PRO A 165 8.06 -32.42 20.03
CA PRO A 165 7.26 -32.99 18.96
C PRO A 165 8.07 -33.26 17.70
N VAL A 166 7.74 -34.37 17.03
CA VAL A 166 8.37 -34.76 15.77
C VAL A 166 8.13 -33.72 14.66
N ASP A 167 7.07 -32.91 14.75
CA ASP A 167 6.74 -31.86 13.79
C ASP A 167 7.54 -30.55 14.00
N SER A 168 8.44 -30.49 14.99
CA SER A 168 9.31 -29.33 15.23
C SER A 168 10.51 -29.30 14.27
N THR A 169 10.25 -29.37 12.95
CA THR A 169 11.27 -29.40 11.89
C THR A 169 12.08 -28.10 11.78
N HIS A 170 11.57 -27.01 12.34
CA HIS A 170 12.18 -25.68 12.25
C HIS A 170 13.23 -25.40 13.33
N LEU A 171 13.34 -26.27 14.34
CA LEU A 171 14.14 -26.01 15.54
C LEU A 171 15.31 -26.99 15.65
N LEU A 172 16.53 -26.45 15.71
CA LEU A 172 17.71 -27.15 16.18
C LEU A 172 18.10 -26.57 17.54
N ALA A 173 18.14 -27.38 18.59
CA ALA A 173 18.52 -26.94 19.93
C ALA A 173 19.89 -27.50 20.31
N ALA A 174 20.74 -26.71 20.94
CA ALA A 174 22.02 -27.13 21.50
C ALA A 174 22.02 -26.87 23.00
N VAL A 175 22.40 -27.85 23.82
CA VAL A 175 22.51 -27.69 25.27
C VAL A 175 23.93 -27.93 25.71
N ALA A 176 24.48 -27.03 26.53
CA ALA A 176 25.79 -27.17 27.14
C ALA A 176 25.74 -26.86 28.64
N LEU A 177 26.63 -27.48 29.41
CA LEU A 177 26.89 -27.02 30.78
C LEU A 177 27.80 -25.79 30.72
N GLU A 178 27.45 -24.76 31.48
CA GLU A 178 28.31 -23.64 31.77
C GLU A 178 29.66 -24.08 32.36
N THR A 179 30.73 -23.41 31.93
CA THR A 179 32.09 -23.64 32.42
C THR A 179 32.52 -22.51 33.35
N GLU A 180 33.39 -22.81 34.30
CA GLU A 180 33.99 -21.80 35.19
C GLU A 180 34.69 -20.70 34.36
N ALA A 181 35.42 -21.07 33.31
CA ALA A 181 36.07 -20.12 32.42
C ALA A 181 35.09 -19.14 31.73
N LEU A 182 33.90 -19.61 31.34
CA LEU A 182 32.86 -18.74 30.76
C LEU A 182 32.32 -17.77 31.82
N ARG A 183 32.07 -18.28 33.04
CA ARG A 183 31.59 -17.48 34.17
C ARG A 183 32.61 -16.40 34.54
N ASP A 184 33.88 -16.77 34.69
CA ASP A 184 34.96 -15.85 35.02
C ASP A 184 35.09 -14.72 33.98
N ALA A 185 35.00 -15.07 32.69
CA ALA A 185 35.04 -14.09 31.61
C ALA A 185 33.85 -13.12 31.68
N VAL A 186 32.65 -13.62 31.92
CA VAL A 186 31.43 -12.81 32.09
C VAL A 186 31.54 -11.89 33.31
N GLU A 187 31.99 -12.41 34.45
CA GLU A 187 32.19 -11.64 35.67
C GLU A 187 33.21 -10.51 35.45
N GLN A 188 34.29 -10.76 34.71
CA GLN A 188 35.24 -9.72 34.35
C GLN A 188 34.66 -8.66 33.42
N ILE A 189 33.86 -9.05 32.43
CA ILE A 189 33.19 -8.09 31.53
C ILE A 189 32.25 -7.19 32.34
N GLU A 190 31.35 -7.77 33.14
CA GLU A 190 30.37 -7.04 33.94
C GLU A 190 31.04 -6.18 35.02
N ALA A 191 32.09 -6.69 35.68
CA ALA A 191 32.89 -5.89 36.60
C ALA A 191 33.54 -4.70 35.91
N SER A 192 34.03 -4.88 34.67
CA SER A 192 34.65 -3.78 33.91
C SER A 192 33.66 -2.69 33.54
N HIS A 193 32.44 -3.07 33.16
CA HIS A 193 31.33 -2.14 32.92
C HIS A 193 30.95 -1.38 34.18
N TYR A 194 30.82 -2.09 35.31
CA TYR A 194 30.50 -1.48 36.59
C TYR A 194 31.56 -0.44 37.00
N VAL A 195 32.84 -0.78 36.86
CA VAL A 195 33.95 0.14 37.14
C VAL A 195 33.91 1.36 36.22
N GLU A 196 33.63 1.16 34.92
CA GLU A 196 33.53 2.24 33.93
C GLU A 196 32.41 3.24 34.29
N GLU A 197 31.29 2.74 34.81
CA GLU A 197 30.12 3.55 35.15
C GLU A 197 30.19 4.20 36.55
N HIS A 198 30.74 3.49 37.55
CA HIS A 198 30.57 3.87 38.97
C HIS A 198 31.84 4.43 39.65
N VAL A 199 33.03 4.22 39.08
CA VAL A 199 34.27 4.71 39.71
C VAL A 199 34.55 6.17 39.36
N ALA A 200 34.29 7.05 40.33
CA ALA A 200 34.57 8.47 40.23
C ALA A 200 36.06 8.74 40.00
N GLY A 201 36.38 9.52 38.97
CA GLY A 201 37.76 9.88 38.63
C GLY A 201 38.40 9.03 37.53
N LEU A 202 37.78 7.92 37.10
CA LEU A 202 38.28 7.09 35.99
C LEU A 202 38.46 7.89 34.70
N GLN A 203 37.55 8.82 34.40
CA GLN A 203 37.66 9.70 33.23
C GLN A 203 38.93 10.57 33.24
N GLY A 204 39.40 10.96 34.44
CA GLY A 204 40.62 11.74 34.64
C GLY A 204 41.90 10.90 34.60
N ASP A 205 41.80 9.57 34.68
CA ASP A 205 42.94 8.64 34.71
C ASP A 205 43.05 7.89 33.37
N ARG A 206 43.95 8.36 32.51
CA ARG A 206 44.14 7.75 31.18
C ARG A 206 44.80 6.38 31.27
N ALA A 207 45.60 6.12 32.31
CA ALA A 207 46.30 4.86 32.47
C ALA A 207 45.31 3.77 32.91
N ALA A 208 44.50 4.03 33.95
CA ALA A 208 43.46 3.14 34.44
C ALA A 208 42.41 2.84 33.36
N ARG A 209 41.99 3.83 32.56
CA ARG A 209 41.09 3.57 31.42
C ARG A 209 41.67 2.64 30.38
N ARG A 210 42.96 2.81 30.05
CA ARG A 210 43.64 1.92 29.09
C ARG A 210 43.78 0.51 29.63
N GLU A 211 44.12 0.37 30.92
CA GLU A 211 44.21 -0.93 31.58
C GLU A 211 42.84 -1.62 31.64
N LEU A 212 41.79 -0.90 32.08
CA LEU A 212 40.42 -1.43 32.12
C LEU A 212 39.94 -1.88 30.73
N ALA A 213 40.18 -1.06 29.70
CA ALA A 213 39.84 -1.42 28.33
C ALA A 213 40.62 -2.65 27.81
N ALA A 214 41.90 -2.78 28.17
CA ALA A 214 42.70 -3.95 27.81
C ALA A 214 42.18 -5.23 28.48
N ARG A 215 41.91 -5.17 29.78
CA ARG A 215 41.34 -6.29 30.56
C ARG A 215 39.96 -6.69 30.04
N ARG A 216 39.10 -5.72 29.73
CA ARG A 216 37.80 -5.96 29.11
C ARG A 216 37.97 -6.67 27.76
N ALA A 217 38.87 -6.20 26.89
CA ALA A 217 39.12 -6.83 25.60
C ALA A 217 39.63 -8.29 25.73
N GLU A 218 40.47 -8.56 26.73
CA GLU A 218 40.93 -9.92 27.07
C GLU A 218 39.77 -10.81 27.55
N ALA A 219 38.94 -10.32 28.46
CA ALA A 219 37.77 -11.03 28.97
C ALA A 219 36.73 -11.31 27.86
N GLU A 220 36.49 -10.35 26.97
CA GLU A 220 35.63 -10.53 25.80
C GLU A 220 36.19 -11.58 24.81
N ALA A 221 37.51 -11.63 24.62
CA ALA A 221 38.15 -12.64 23.80
C ALA A 221 38.06 -14.05 24.44
N ALA A 222 38.24 -14.13 25.76
CA ALA A 222 38.06 -15.36 26.52
C ALA A 222 36.62 -15.86 26.46
N PHE A 223 35.63 -14.97 26.65
CA PHE A 223 34.22 -15.30 26.50
C PHE A 223 33.90 -15.86 25.11
N ARG A 224 34.34 -15.19 24.03
CA ARG A 224 34.11 -15.65 22.65
C ARG A 224 34.74 -17.01 22.39
N GLY A 225 35.99 -17.22 22.81
CA GLY A 225 36.68 -18.50 22.65
C GLY A 225 35.97 -19.63 23.38
N GLU A 226 35.48 -19.38 24.60
CA GLU A 226 34.79 -20.38 25.39
C GLU A 226 33.36 -20.64 24.91
N TRP A 227 32.66 -19.61 24.46
CA TRP A 227 31.36 -19.74 23.81
C TRP A 227 31.44 -20.59 22.54
N ASP A 228 32.46 -20.36 21.70
CA ASP A 228 32.74 -21.18 20.52
C ASP A 228 33.13 -22.62 20.91
N ARG A 229 33.79 -22.84 22.05
CA ARG A 229 34.08 -24.19 22.57
C ARG A 229 32.83 -24.92 23.09
N LEU A 230 31.81 -24.19 23.55
CA LEU A 230 30.55 -24.77 23.95
C LEU A 230 29.66 -25.06 22.74
N PHE A 231 29.34 -24.04 21.95
CA PHE A 231 28.30 -24.06 20.92
C PHE A 231 28.82 -24.06 19.49
N GLY A 232 30.14 -23.95 19.31
CA GLY A 232 30.74 -23.97 17.98
C GLY A 232 30.57 -25.33 17.30
N PRO A 233 30.42 -25.33 15.96
CA PRO A 233 30.21 -26.57 15.19
C PRO A 233 31.46 -27.46 15.12
N HIS A 234 32.62 -27.00 15.60
CA HIS A 234 33.89 -27.72 15.55
C HIS A 234 34.33 -28.08 16.98
N GLN A 235 34.17 -29.34 17.36
CA GLN A 235 34.52 -29.85 18.71
C GLN A 235 33.78 -29.16 19.88
N GLY A 236 32.59 -28.60 19.61
CA GLY A 236 31.70 -28.08 20.65
C GLY A 236 31.35 -29.16 21.67
N SER A 237 31.30 -28.80 22.96
CA SER A 237 30.85 -29.73 24.01
C SER A 237 29.31 -29.81 24.13
N ALA A 238 28.58 -28.94 23.43
CA ALA A 238 27.12 -28.97 23.40
C ALA A 238 26.58 -30.23 22.71
N THR A 239 25.50 -30.77 23.25
CA THR A 239 24.72 -31.81 22.57
C THR A 239 23.60 -31.14 21.77
N PHE A 240 23.59 -31.39 20.46
CA PHE A 240 22.52 -30.92 19.57
C PHE A 240 21.34 -31.89 19.57
N TYR A 241 20.12 -31.36 19.58
CA TYR A 241 18.87 -32.10 19.52
C TYR A 241 18.00 -31.57 18.38
N TYR A 242 17.42 -32.50 17.61
CA TYR A 242 16.49 -32.21 16.52
C TYR A 242 15.38 -33.25 16.51
N ARG A 243 14.12 -32.80 16.57
CA ARG A 243 12.92 -33.68 16.60
C ARG A 243 12.99 -34.75 17.71
N GLY A 244 13.51 -34.38 18.88
CA GLY A 244 13.67 -35.29 20.01
C GLY A 244 14.96 -36.12 20.01
N GLU A 245 15.69 -36.17 18.90
CA GLU A 245 16.85 -37.04 18.76
C GLU A 245 18.18 -36.28 18.90
N PRO A 246 19.15 -36.80 19.69
CA PRO A 246 20.49 -36.23 19.77
C PRO A 246 21.23 -36.41 18.44
N GLN A 247 21.87 -35.35 17.95
CA GLN A 247 22.52 -35.30 16.65
C GLN A 247 24.03 -35.48 16.78
N THR A 248 24.50 -36.71 16.55
CA THR A 248 25.94 -37.05 16.56
C THR A 248 26.64 -36.77 15.24
N SER A 249 25.90 -36.51 14.16
CA SER A 249 26.45 -36.22 12.84
C SER A 249 27.02 -34.81 12.71
N ILE A 250 26.72 -33.90 13.64
CA ILE A 250 27.21 -32.52 13.63
C ILE A 250 28.56 -32.48 14.35
N HIS A 251 29.65 -32.49 13.60
CA HIS A 251 31.01 -32.52 14.17
C HIS A 251 31.99 -31.54 13.51
N ASN A 252 31.57 -30.84 12.45
CA ASN A 252 32.31 -29.76 11.82
C ASN A 252 31.38 -28.77 11.11
N THR A 253 31.94 -27.64 10.66
CA THR A 253 31.20 -26.57 9.97
C THR A 253 30.47 -27.04 8.69
N ARG A 254 31.04 -28.01 7.96
CA ARG A 254 30.41 -28.55 6.74
C ARG A 254 29.14 -29.31 7.08
N THR A 255 29.25 -30.29 7.98
CA THR A 255 28.11 -31.11 8.43
C THR A 255 27.02 -30.27 9.11
N PHE A 256 27.41 -29.22 9.84
CA PHE A 256 26.47 -28.25 10.39
C PHE A 256 25.70 -27.49 9.27
N SER A 257 26.40 -26.99 8.25
CA SER A 257 25.76 -26.31 7.12
C SER A 257 24.86 -27.24 6.29
N GLU A 258 25.24 -28.50 6.13
CA GLU A 258 24.42 -29.54 5.48
C GLU A 258 23.16 -29.82 6.30
N PHE A 259 23.30 -29.92 7.63
CA PHE A 259 22.20 -30.10 8.55
C PHE A 259 21.18 -28.96 8.47
N LEU A 260 21.64 -27.70 8.52
CA LEU A 260 20.76 -26.54 8.39
C LEU A 260 20.00 -26.55 7.06
N SER A 261 20.63 -27.04 5.99
CA SER A 261 19.97 -27.18 4.68
C SER A 261 18.91 -28.28 4.69
N ARG A 262 19.18 -29.44 5.30
CA ARG A 262 18.17 -30.50 5.51
C ARG A 262 17.00 -30.03 6.36
N MET A 263 17.28 -29.31 7.44
CA MET A 263 16.28 -28.69 8.31
C MET A 263 15.36 -27.74 7.51
N ALA A 264 15.92 -26.97 6.59
CA ALA A 264 15.16 -26.11 5.69
C ALA A 264 14.30 -26.90 4.69
N ASP A 265 14.81 -28.01 4.12
CA ASP A 265 14.02 -28.88 3.23
C ASP A 265 12.80 -29.47 3.96
N GLU A 266 12.99 -29.95 5.19
CA GLU A 266 11.93 -30.54 6.00
C GLU A 266 10.91 -29.50 6.49
N THR A 267 11.36 -28.27 6.75
CA THR A 267 10.48 -27.17 7.20
C THR A 267 9.70 -26.56 6.05
N TYR A 268 10.29 -26.44 4.86
CA TYR A 268 9.65 -25.84 3.69
C TYR A 268 9.57 -26.82 2.51
N PRO A 269 8.86 -27.96 2.67
CA PRO A 269 8.77 -28.97 1.62
C PRO A 269 8.05 -28.47 0.37
N TYR A 270 7.25 -27.40 0.48
CA TYR A 270 6.53 -26.77 -0.63
C TYR A 270 7.13 -25.41 -1.02
N ALA A 271 8.40 -25.16 -0.69
CA ALA A 271 9.09 -23.97 -1.16
C ALA A 271 9.24 -23.99 -2.69
N PRO A 272 8.74 -22.95 -3.40
CA PRO A 272 8.91 -22.88 -4.83
C PRO A 272 10.38 -22.60 -5.19
N ARG A 273 10.80 -23.11 -6.34
CA ARG A 273 12.15 -22.91 -6.90
C ARG A 273 12.13 -21.74 -7.87
N LEU A 274 12.42 -20.54 -7.36
CA LEU A 274 12.42 -19.29 -8.11
C LEU A 274 13.80 -18.63 -8.01
N ARG A 275 14.62 -18.84 -9.04
CA ARG A 275 16.02 -18.37 -9.10
C ARG A 275 16.15 -16.94 -9.61
N ASN A 276 15.37 -16.04 -9.02
CA ASN A 276 15.47 -14.61 -9.26
C ASN A 276 15.75 -13.88 -7.94
N GLU A 277 17.02 -13.56 -7.69
CA GLU A 277 17.44 -12.90 -6.46
C GLU A 277 16.88 -11.49 -6.31
N LEU A 278 16.44 -10.84 -7.39
CA LEU A 278 15.90 -9.48 -7.32
C LEU A 278 14.54 -9.50 -6.60
N VAL A 279 13.68 -10.47 -6.92
CA VAL A 279 12.31 -10.55 -6.39
C VAL A 279 12.17 -11.55 -5.24
N ASN A 280 13.01 -12.58 -5.18
CA ASN A 280 12.88 -13.63 -4.17
C ASN A 280 13.54 -13.23 -2.82
N ARG A 281 13.10 -12.10 -2.25
CA ARG A 281 13.58 -11.53 -0.99
C ARG A 281 12.42 -11.00 -0.16
N HIS A 282 12.60 -10.97 1.16
CA HIS A 282 11.64 -10.36 2.07
C HIS A 282 11.60 -8.83 1.91
N SER A 283 12.78 -8.19 1.84
CA SER A 283 12.93 -6.77 1.54
C SER A 283 13.64 -6.57 0.19
N LEU A 284 13.01 -5.84 -0.71
CA LEU A 284 13.54 -5.54 -2.04
C LEU A 284 14.43 -4.28 -2.02
N SER A 285 15.40 -4.20 -2.93
CA SER A 285 16.06 -2.92 -3.24
C SER A 285 15.08 -1.97 -3.92
N SER A 286 15.36 -0.67 -3.93
CA SER A 286 14.52 0.32 -4.64
C SER A 286 14.34 -0.04 -6.13
N ALA A 287 15.41 -0.46 -6.79
CA ALA A 287 15.38 -0.90 -8.19
C ALA A 287 14.54 -2.17 -8.39
N ALA A 288 14.66 -3.17 -7.50
CA ALA A 288 13.86 -4.38 -7.58
C ALA A 288 12.38 -4.12 -7.26
N ALA A 289 12.08 -3.23 -6.30
CA ALA A 289 10.72 -2.81 -6.00
C ALA A 289 10.07 -2.09 -7.20
N ALA A 290 10.82 -1.22 -7.89
CA ALA A 290 10.38 -0.60 -9.13
C ALA A 290 10.15 -1.63 -10.25
N GLY A 291 11.07 -2.58 -10.44
CA GLY A 291 10.89 -3.68 -11.40
C GLY A 291 9.63 -4.51 -11.12
N ARG A 292 9.37 -4.88 -9.86
CA ARG A 292 8.13 -5.58 -9.49
C ARG A 292 6.88 -4.75 -9.81
N ARG A 293 6.91 -3.45 -9.51
CA ARG A 293 5.82 -2.52 -9.82
C ARG A 293 5.54 -2.48 -11.33
N ASN A 294 6.60 -2.31 -12.14
CA ASN A 294 6.50 -2.31 -13.61
C ASN A 294 5.96 -3.64 -14.15
N LEU A 295 6.37 -4.77 -13.55
CA LEU A 295 5.84 -6.08 -13.92
C LEU A 295 4.33 -6.16 -13.66
N ILE A 296 3.88 -5.79 -12.47
CA ILE A 296 2.45 -5.81 -12.12
C ILE A 296 1.65 -4.86 -13.02
N GLU A 297 2.20 -3.68 -13.32
CA GLU A 297 1.63 -2.74 -14.30
C GLU A 297 1.45 -3.40 -15.68
N ALA A 298 2.50 -4.06 -16.20
CA ALA A 298 2.42 -4.81 -17.46
C ALA A 298 1.41 -5.96 -17.42
N MET A 299 1.29 -6.67 -16.29
CA MET A 299 0.29 -7.73 -16.10
C MET A 299 -1.15 -7.19 -16.22
N LEU A 300 -1.41 -5.98 -15.70
CA LEU A 300 -2.75 -5.37 -15.71
C LEU A 300 -3.09 -4.72 -17.06
N ILE A 301 -2.10 -4.16 -17.76
CA ILE A 301 -2.32 -3.43 -19.02
C ILE A 301 -2.31 -4.35 -20.24
N SER A 302 -1.39 -5.33 -20.26
CA SER A 302 -1.14 -6.18 -21.43
C SER A 302 -1.26 -7.69 -21.12
N PRO A 303 -2.31 -8.16 -20.42
CA PRO A 303 -2.39 -9.54 -19.92
C PRO A 303 -2.46 -10.61 -21.02
N THR A 304 -2.90 -10.26 -22.22
CA THR A 304 -3.09 -11.20 -23.34
C THR A 304 -1.94 -11.21 -24.34
N GLN A 305 -0.89 -10.43 -24.09
CA GLN A 305 0.22 -10.24 -25.00
C GLN A 305 1.42 -11.10 -24.61
N ALA A 306 2.16 -11.59 -25.61
CA ALA A 306 3.42 -12.28 -25.38
C ALA A 306 4.38 -11.39 -24.57
N ARG A 307 4.96 -11.96 -23.50
CA ARG A 307 5.84 -11.24 -22.57
C ARG A 307 5.24 -9.97 -21.96
N LEU A 308 3.90 -9.86 -21.91
CA LEU A 308 3.18 -8.69 -21.41
C LEU A 308 3.59 -7.39 -22.13
N ASP A 309 4.00 -7.51 -23.39
CA ASP A 309 4.55 -6.42 -24.23
C ASP A 309 5.87 -5.77 -23.70
N ILE A 310 6.55 -6.39 -22.74
CA ILE A 310 7.81 -5.87 -22.18
C ILE A 310 8.91 -5.83 -23.25
N LYS A 311 9.49 -4.65 -23.48
CA LYS A 311 10.56 -4.41 -24.46
C LYS A 311 11.95 -4.41 -23.79
N GLY A 312 12.96 -4.87 -24.52
CA GLY A 312 14.35 -4.89 -24.04
C GLY A 312 14.58 -5.93 -22.94
N TYR A 313 15.53 -5.66 -22.02
CA TYR A 313 15.88 -6.54 -20.91
C TYR A 313 15.92 -5.81 -19.55
N PRO A 314 14.83 -5.12 -19.16
CA PRO A 314 14.76 -4.45 -17.86
C PRO A 314 14.55 -5.46 -16.72
N PRO A 315 14.70 -5.06 -15.43
CA PRO A 315 14.54 -5.96 -14.28
C PRO A 315 13.21 -6.74 -14.24
N GLU A 316 12.10 -6.09 -14.59
CA GLU A 316 10.76 -6.68 -14.67
C GLU A 316 10.69 -7.85 -15.66
N ARG A 317 11.49 -7.83 -16.74
CA ARG A 317 11.54 -8.94 -17.69
C ARG A 317 12.13 -10.20 -17.06
N SER A 318 13.21 -10.05 -16.30
CA SER A 318 13.81 -11.18 -15.58
C SER A 318 12.87 -11.75 -14.51
N MET A 319 12.08 -10.89 -13.85
CA MET A 319 11.05 -11.32 -12.90
C MET A 319 9.91 -12.05 -13.60
N TYR A 320 9.40 -11.51 -14.72
CA TYR A 320 8.39 -12.13 -15.55
C TYR A 320 8.82 -13.53 -16.02
N GLU A 321 10.02 -13.63 -16.59
CA GLU A 321 10.54 -14.89 -17.14
C GLU A 321 10.59 -15.96 -16.04
N CYS A 322 11.15 -15.64 -14.87
CA CYS A 322 11.30 -16.59 -13.77
C CYS A 322 10.00 -16.96 -13.04
N VAL A 323 9.10 -15.99 -12.78
CA VAL A 323 7.91 -16.21 -11.93
C VAL A 323 6.69 -16.63 -12.73
N LEU A 324 6.55 -16.17 -13.98
CA LEU A 324 5.32 -16.33 -14.76
C LEU A 324 5.51 -17.23 -15.99
N LEU A 325 6.54 -16.97 -16.81
CA LEU A 325 6.75 -17.71 -18.05
C LEU A 325 7.30 -19.13 -17.80
N GLU A 326 8.42 -19.23 -17.08
CA GLU A 326 9.09 -20.51 -16.80
C GLU A 326 8.25 -21.44 -15.94
N THR A 327 7.31 -20.89 -15.16
CA THR A 327 6.45 -21.65 -14.24
C THR A 327 5.15 -22.11 -14.92
N GLY A 328 4.91 -21.67 -16.16
CA GLY A 328 3.69 -21.96 -16.92
C GLY A 328 2.46 -21.18 -16.48
N ILE A 329 2.59 -20.22 -15.55
CA ILE A 329 1.48 -19.39 -15.08
C ILE A 329 0.97 -18.48 -16.20
N HIS A 330 1.87 -17.90 -17.01
CA HIS A 330 1.50 -17.11 -18.18
C HIS A 330 1.98 -17.79 -19.46
N ARG A 331 1.04 -18.25 -20.29
CA ARG A 331 1.32 -19.14 -21.42
C ARG A 331 0.46 -18.81 -22.65
N PRO A 332 0.89 -19.20 -23.86
CA PRO A 332 0.06 -19.01 -25.05
C PRO A 332 -1.14 -19.95 -25.03
N ARG A 333 -2.29 -19.44 -25.46
CA ARG A 333 -3.50 -20.19 -25.78
C ARG A 333 -3.43 -20.70 -27.22
N GLU A 334 -4.21 -21.73 -27.55
CA GLU A 334 -4.32 -22.27 -28.92
C GLU A 334 -4.72 -21.23 -29.98
N ALA A 335 -5.50 -20.22 -29.59
CA ALA A 335 -5.95 -19.14 -30.47
C ALA A 335 -4.88 -18.05 -30.74
N GLY A 336 -3.68 -18.17 -30.14
CA GLY A 336 -2.53 -17.28 -30.36
C GLY A 336 -2.43 -16.09 -29.40
N ASP A 337 -3.46 -15.82 -28.60
CA ASP A 337 -3.43 -14.94 -27.44
C ASP A 337 -2.74 -15.61 -26.24
N TRP A 338 -2.39 -14.83 -25.22
CA TRP A 338 -1.81 -15.35 -23.97
C TRP A 338 -2.81 -15.28 -22.82
N GLU A 339 -2.64 -16.16 -21.85
CA GLU A 339 -3.52 -16.23 -20.68
C GLU A 339 -2.76 -16.54 -19.39
N PHE A 340 -3.36 -16.16 -18.26
CA PHE A 340 -2.95 -16.56 -16.92
C PHE A 340 -3.70 -17.82 -16.50
N THR A 341 -2.99 -18.83 -16.03
CA THR A 341 -3.55 -20.10 -15.57
C THR A 341 -2.81 -20.62 -14.35
N ALA A 342 -3.38 -21.61 -13.67
CA ALA A 342 -2.67 -22.35 -12.63
C ALA A 342 -1.39 -22.98 -13.19
N PRO A 343 -0.29 -23.00 -12.42
CA PRO A 343 0.92 -23.71 -12.82
C PRO A 343 0.63 -25.21 -12.99
N PRO A 344 1.32 -25.92 -13.90
CA PRO A 344 1.15 -27.37 -14.08
C PRO A 344 1.43 -28.14 -12.77
N GLU A 345 0.71 -29.25 -12.54
CA GLU A 345 0.77 -29.99 -11.27
C GLU A 345 2.19 -30.47 -10.93
N ASP A 346 2.87 -31.09 -11.89
CA ASP A 346 4.21 -31.63 -11.71
C ASP A 346 5.33 -30.66 -12.13
N HIS A 347 5.04 -29.35 -12.15
CA HIS A 347 6.04 -28.38 -12.60
C HIS A 347 7.25 -28.34 -11.64
N PRO A 348 8.51 -28.43 -12.12
CA PRO A 348 9.70 -28.46 -11.27
C PRO A 348 9.88 -27.26 -10.35
N ALA A 349 9.25 -26.13 -10.66
CA ALA A 349 9.24 -24.94 -9.82
C ALA A 349 8.44 -25.11 -8.52
N GLY A 350 7.56 -26.12 -8.40
CA GLY A 350 6.83 -26.43 -7.17
C GLY A 350 5.79 -25.38 -6.73
N LEU A 351 5.33 -24.51 -7.65
CA LEU A 351 4.37 -23.45 -7.33
C LEU A 351 2.92 -23.94 -7.16
N ARG A 352 2.59 -25.14 -7.64
CA ARG A 352 1.21 -25.65 -7.59
C ARG A 352 0.64 -25.68 -6.19
N SER A 353 1.39 -26.21 -5.22
CA SER A 353 0.96 -26.28 -3.81
C SER A 353 0.61 -24.90 -3.22
N ALA A 354 1.35 -23.86 -3.60
CA ALA A 354 1.09 -22.50 -3.16
C ALA A 354 -0.14 -21.90 -3.87
N TRP A 355 -0.30 -22.20 -5.16
CA TRP A 355 -1.46 -21.80 -5.94
C TRP A 355 -2.75 -22.40 -5.40
N ASP A 356 -2.76 -23.71 -5.14
CA ASP A 356 -3.90 -24.41 -4.55
C ASP A 356 -4.26 -23.86 -3.18
N GLU A 357 -3.26 -23.46 -2.37
CA GLU A 357 -3.51 -22.83 -1.09
C GLU A 357 -4.15 -21.45 -1.23
N MET A 358 -3.74 -20.65 -2.22
CA MET A 358 -4.39 -19.37 -2.52
C MET A 358 -5.85 -19.58 -2.93
N GLU A 359 -6.11 -20.52 -3.85
CA GLU A 359 -7.47 -20.85 -4.27
C GLU A 359 -8.30 -21.33 -3.08
N ARG A 360 -7.79 -22.28 -2.30
CA ARG A 360 -8.48 -22.81 -1.12
C ARG A 360 -8.77 -21.73 -0.09
N PHE A 361 -7.85 -20.79 0.13
CA PHE A 361 -8.06 -19.67 1.06
C PHE A 361 -9.15 -18.71 0.57
N ILE A 362 -9.22 -18.44 -0.73
CA ILE A 362 -10.17 -17.48 -1.33
C ILE A 362 -11.56 -18.08 -1.50
N PHE A 363 -11.65 -19.36 -1.90
CA PHE A 363 -12.89 -20.05 -2.22
C PHE A 363 -13.43 -20.95 -1.10
N SER A 364 -12.96 -20.81 0.14
CA SER A 364 -13.53 -21.60 1.24
C SER A 364 -14.79 -20.97 1.81
N ASP A 365 -15.67 -21.83 2.33
CA ASP A 365 -16.93 -21.43 2.94
C ASP A 365 -16.75 -20.88 4.37
N PRO A 366 -17.60 -19.92 4.81
CA PRO A 366 -18.56 -19.19 3.98
C PRO A 366 -17.83 -18.22 3.01
N PRO A 367 -18.44 -17.88 1.85
CA PRO A 367 -17.88 -16.96 0.87
C PRO A 367 -17.90 -15.53 1.42
N GLU A 368 -16.85 -15.17 2.16
CA GLU A 368 -16.69 -13.86 2.80
C GLU A 368 -15.35 -13.20 2.45
N PRO A 369 -15.27 -11.86 2.44
CA PRO A 369 -14.00 -11.15 2.29
C PRO A 369 -13.03 -11.46 3.41
N ARG A 370 -11.83 -11.90 3.03
CA ARG A 370 -10.74 -12.27 3.95
C ARG A 370 -9.55 -11.34 3.82
N PRO A 371 -8.86 -10.97 4.91
CA PRO A 371 -7.70 -10.10 4.84
C PRO A 371 -6.61 -10.69 3.95
N LEU A 372 -6.08 -9.89 3.04
CA LEU A 372 -4.99 -10.32 2.16
C LEU A 372 -3.70 -10.61 2.94
N THR A 373 -3.49 -9.91 4.05
CA THR A 373 -2.37 -10.16 4.98
C THR A 373 -2.40 -11.58 5.54
N ALA A 374 -3.57 -12.11 5.89
CA ALA A 374 -3.70 -13.48 6.39
C ALA A 374 -3.30 -14.52 5.34
N LEU A 375 -3.60 -14.28 4.06
CA LEU A 375 -3.10 -15.11 2.96
C LEU A 375 -1.57 -15.04 2.86
N TYR A 376 -1.01 -13.83 2.91
CA TYR A 376 0.43 -13.63 2.81
C TYR A 376 1.18 -14.30 3.97
N ASP A 377 0.72 -14.10 5.21
CA ASP A 377 1.31 -14.72 6.40
C ASP A 377 1.30 -16.25 6.29
N ARG A 378 0.23 -16.83 5.74
CA ARG A 378 0.13 -18.28 5.52
C ARG A 378 1.14 -18.80 4.49
N LEU A 379 1.34 -18.07 3.39
CA LEU A 379 2.28 -18.45 2.34
C LEU A 379 3.75 -18.15 2.71
N MET A 380 3.99 -17.18 3.59
CA MET A 380 5.32 -16.92 4.15
C MET A 380 5.70 -17.96 5.21
N ALA A 381 4.73 -18.54 5.91
CA ALA A 381 4.97 -19.58 6.89
C ALA A 381 5.32 -20.94 6.23
N PRO A 382 5.95 -21.85 6.99
CA PRO A 382 5.98 -23.28 6.65
C PRO A 382 4.57 -23.82 6.36
N PRO A 383 4.39 -24.71 5.36
CA PRO A 383 5.42 -25.41 4.58
C PRO A 383 5.91 -24.69 3.31
N TYR A 384 5.46 -23.46 3.03
CA TYR A 384 5.72 -22.77 1.76
C TYR A 384 6.93 -21.84 1.82
N GLY A 385 7.00 -20.95 2.82
CA GLY A 385 8.14 -20.05 2.97
C GLY A 385 8.33 -19.06 1.81
N ILE A 386 7.28 -18.63 1.12
CA ILE A 386 7.42 -17.74 -0.04
C ILE A 386 7.83 -16.35 0.43
N SER A 387 8.74 -15.70 -0.29
CA SER A 387 9.18 -14.35 0.06
C SER A 387 8.13 -13.28 -0.31
N LEU A 388 8.03 -12.24 0.52
CA LEU A 388 7.08 -11.13 0.32
C LEU A 388 7.29 -10.39 -1.00
N GLY A 389 8.50 -10.43 -1.57
CA GLY A 389 8.78 -9.90 -2.90
C GLY A 389 7.93 -10.54 -3.99
N VAL A 390 7.69 -11.85 -3.91
CA VAL A 390 7.01 -12.66 -4.94
C VAL A 390 5.48 -12.64 -4.78
N LEU A 391 4.97 -12.56 -3.55
CA LEU A 391 3.54 -12.71 -3.26
C LEU A 391 2.61 -11.77 -4.05
N PRO A 392 2.92 -10.46 -4.23
CA PRO A 392 2.05 -9.59 -5.02
C PRO A 392 1.95 -9.97 -6.50
N ILE A 393 3.01 -10.55 -7.07
CA ILE A 393 3.00 -11.03 -8.47
C ILE A 393 2.12 -12.27 -8.57
N LEU A 394 2.29 -13.24 -7.66
CA LEU A 394 1.45 -14.45 -7.66
C LEU A 394 -0.02 -14.12 -7.41
N PHE A 395 -0.30 -13.18 -6.51
CA PHE A 395 -1.67 -12.72 -6.26
C PHE A 395 -2.28 -12.03 -7.49
N CYS A 396 -1.52 -11.16 -8.17
CA CYS A 396 -1.98 -10.53 -9.41
C CYS A 396 -2.26 -11.59 -10.50
N ALA A 397 -1.38 -12.57 -10.65
CA ALA A 397 -1.57 -13.66 -11.60
C ALA A 397 -2.82 -14.49 -11.30
N LEU A 398 -3.06 -14.80 -10.03
CA LEU A 398 -4.27 -15.52 -9.58
C LEU A 398 -5.54 -14.71 -9.85
N LEU A 399 -5.51 -13.40 -9.56
CA LEU A 399 -6.64 -12.50 -9.84
C LEU A 399 -6.95 -12.45 -11.34
N LEU A 400 -5.93 -12.44 -12.20
CA LEU A 400 -6.10 -12.43 -13.65
C LEU A 400 -6.57 -13.79 -14.19
N ALA A 401 -6.08 -14.90 -13.62
CA ALA A 401 -6.51 -16.25 -13.98
C ALA A 401 -7.99 -16.51 -13.62
N HIS A 402 -8.45 -15.91 -12.52
CA HIS A 402 -9.82 -16.04 -12.01
C HIS A 402 -10.56 -14.69 -11.99
N ALA A 403 -10.37 -13.88 -13.03
CA ALA A 403 -10.87 -12.51 -13.08
C ALA A 403 -12.40 -12.40 -12.93
N ASP A 404 -13.12 -13.48 -13.24
CA ASP A 404 -14.58 -13.57 -13.21
C ASP A 404 -15.12 -14.15 -11.88
N GLU A 405 -14.23 -14.74 -11.06
CA GLU A 405 -14.59 -15.43 -9.81
C GLU A 405 -13.99 -14.77 -8.57
N ILE A 406 -12.89 -14.02 -8.68
CA ILE A 406 -12.23 -13.37 -7.54
C ILE A 406 -12.62 -11.90 -7.46
N THR A 407 -12.96 -11.47 -6.26
CA THR A 407 -13.32 -10.09 -5.92
C THR A 407 -12.27 -9.49 -4.98
N LEU A 408 -11.89 -8.24 -5.25
CA LEU A 408 -10.94 -7.49 -4.43
C LEU A 408 -11.66 -6.34 -3.73
N TYR A 409 -11.33 -6.10 -2.47
CA TYR A 409 -11.92 -5.06 -1.64
C TYR A 409 -10.82 -4.16 -1.09
N ARG A 410 -11.07 -2.85 -1.04
CA ARG A 410 -10.24 -1.86 -0.34
C ARG A 410 -11.07 -1.20 0.75
N GLU A 411 -10.63 -1.34 2.00
CA GLU A 411 -11.31 -0.78 3.17
C GLU A 411 -12.81 -1.17 3.20
N GLY A 412 -13.11 -2.43 2.86
CA GLY A 412 -14.47 -2.97 2.81
C GLY A 412 -15.31 -2.54 1.60
N THR A 413 -14.73 -1.80 0.65
CA THR A 413 -15.39 -1.40 -0.59
C THR A 413 -14.92 -2.28 -1.74
N PHE A 414 -15.86 -2.87 -2.49
CA PHE A 414 -15.56 -3.67 -3.67
C PHE A 414 -14.85 -2.83 -4.74
N LEU A 415 -13.79 -3.37 -5.33
CA LEU A 415 -13.08 -2.81 -6.47
C LEU A 415 -13.49 -3.55 -7.74
N PRO A 416 -14.39 -2.99 -8.58
CA PRO A 416 -14.87 -3.66 -9.79
C PRO A 416 -13.75 -3.89 -10.80
N GLU A 417 -12.87 -2.90 -10.99
CA GLU A 417 -11.78 -2.95 -11.96
C GLU A 417 -10.50 -2.50 -11.24
N PRO A 418 -9.81 -3.41 -10.53
CA PRO A 418 -8.56 -3.10 -9.85
C PRO A 418 -7.51 -2.61 -10.85
N GLY A 419 -7.02 -1.38 -10.67
CA GLY A 419 -6.04 -0.75 -11.55
C GLY A 419 -4.61 -0.77 -11.00
N VAL A 420 -3.69 -0.18 -11.76
CA VAL A 420 -2.28 -0.02 -11.36
C VAL A 420 -2.16 0.70 -10.02
N ALA A 421 -2.91 1.79 -9.83
CA ALA A 421 -2.89 2.57 -8.59
C ALA A 421 -3.36 1.75 -7.36
N ASP A 422 -4.33 0.85 -7.53
CA ASP A 422 -4.79 -0.03 -6.46
C ASP A 422 -3.71 -1.05 -6.11
N PHE A 423 -3.04 -1.64 -7.10
CA PHE A 423 -1.95 -2.59 -6.87
C PHE A 423 -0.69 -1.93 -6.28
N GLU A 424 -0.39 -0.68 -6.64
CA GLU A 424 0.69 0.08 -5.99
C GLU A 424 0.42 0.28 -4.49
N LEU A 425 -0.83 0.59 -4.13
CA LEU A 425 -1.24 0.69 -2.74
C LEU A 425 -1.25 -0.67 -2.06
N LEU A 426 -1.78 -1.72 -2.71
CA LEU A 426 -1.82 -3.10 -2.20
C LEU A 426 -0.43 -3.62 -1.85
N VAL A 427 0.54 -3.35 -2.71
CA VAL A 427 1.95 -3.74 -2.49
C VAL A 427 2.54 -3.04 -1.24
N ARG A 428 2.14 -1.81 -0.95
CA ARG A 428 2.64 -1.03 0.19
C ARG A 428 1.85 -1.27 1.48
N ARG A 429 0.54 -1.48 1.36
CA ARG A 429 -0.45 -1.56 2.44
C ARG A 429 -1.45 -2.70 2.17
N PRO A 430 -0.99 -3.97 2.16
CA PRO A 430 -1.87 -5.12 1.94
C PRO A 430 -2.92 -5.27 3.04
N ASP A 431 -2.70 -4.66 4.21
CA ASP A 431 -3.64 -4.59 5.34
C ASP A 431 -4.94 -3.86 5.02
N LEU A 432 -4.94 -2.98 4.01
CA LEU A 432 -6.15 -2.30 3.55
C LEU A 432 -7.02 -3.15 2.61
N PHE A 433 -6.54 -4.33 2.21
CA PHE A 433 -7.17 -5.15 1.19
C PHE A 433 -7.72 -6.46 1.74
N ALA A 434 -8.87 -6.85 1.20
CA ALA A 434 -9.47 -8.16 1.41
C ALA A 434 -9.82 -8.80 0.07
N VAL A 435 -9.94 -10.12 0.05
CA VAL A 435 -10.25 -10.91 -1.14
C VAL A 435 -11.36 -11.92 -0.83
N ALA A 436 -12.26 -12.15 -1.77
CA ALA A 436 -13.28 -13.20 -1.66
C ALA A 436 -13.48 -13.92 -3.00
N GLY A 437 -13.77 -15.20 -2.95
CA GLY A 437 -14.26 -15.98 -4.07
C GLY A 437 -15.77 -15.83 -4.25
N CYS A 438 -16.21 -15.79 -5.50
CA CYS A 438 -17.59 -15.64 -5.92
C CYS A 438 -17.90 -16.75 -6.94
N ARG A 439 -18.31 -17.92 -6.43
CA ARG A 439 -18.73 -19.06 -7.25
C ARG A 439 -20.21 -19.31 -7.03
N VAL A 440 -21.02 -18.90 -8.01
CA VAL A 440 -22.46 -19.08 -7.93
C VAL A 440 -22.85 -20.46 -8.45
N THR A 441 -23.49 -21.25 -7.58
CA THR A 441 -24.03 -22.58 -7.90
C THR A 441 -25.56 -22.59 -7.78
N GLY A 442 -26.22 -23.58 -8.39
CA GLY A 442 -27.68 -23.77 -8.30
C GLY A 442 -28.51 -22.68 -9.00
N ASP A 443 -29.70 -22.39 -8.47
CA ASP A 443 -30.70 -21.52 -9.11
C ASP A 443 -30.19 -20.10 -9.39
N ARG A 444 -29.28 -19.57 -8.55
CA ARG A 444 -28.64 -18.26 -8.77
C ARG A 444 -27.81 -18.22 -10.06
N SER A 445 -27.26 -19.36 -10.50
CA SER A 445 -26.50 -19.45 -11.75
C SER A 445 -27.39 -19.19 -12.97
N ALA A 446 -28.65 -19.63 -12.95
CA ALA A 446 -29.60 -19.38 -14.04
C ALA A 446 -29.92 -17.89 -14.20
N VAL A 447 -30.05 -17.15 -13.09
CA VAL A 447 -30.23 -15.70 -13.10
C VAL A 447 -29.01 -15.01 -13.71
N VAL A 448 -27.81 -15.35 -13.24
CA VAL A 448 -26.54 -14.80 -13.75
C VAL A 448 -26.38 -15.07 -15.24
N GLN A 449 -26.62 -16.31 -15.69
CA GLN A 449 -26.55 -16.70 -17.09
C GLN A 449 -27.46 -15.83 -17.96
N ARG A 450 -28.68 -15.58 -17.50
CA ARG A 450 -29.65 -14.78 -18.25
C ARG A 450 -29.22 -13.31 -18.34
N ILE A 451 -28.71 -12.73 -17.26
CA ILE A 451 -28.20 -11.35 -17.28
C ILE A 451 -26.95 -11.27 -18.17
N ALA A 452 -26.06 -12.24 -18.04
CA ALA A 452 -24.83 -12.33 -18.82
C ALA A 452 -25.11 -12.37 -20.32
N ASN A 453 -26.10 -13.17 -20.76
CA ASN A 453 -26.55 -13.22 -22.15
C ASN A 453 -27.11 -11.87 -22.64
N ALA A 454 -27.89 -11.17 -21.81
CA ALA A 454 -28.45 -9.86 -22.16
C ALA A 454 -27.37 -8.77 -22.27
N LEU A 455 -26.32 -8.85 -21.44
CA LEU A 455 -25.21 -7.89 -21.41
C LEU A 455 -24.04 -8.27 -22.33
N GLY A 456 -24.05 -9.46 -22.95
CA GLY A 456 -22.94 -9.98 -23.74
C GLY A 456 -21.66 -10.21 -22.92
N THR A 457 -21.80 -10.69 -21.67
CA THR A 457 -20.69 -10.91 -20.73
C THR A 457 -20.51 -12.39 -20.39
N PRO A 458 -19.34 -12.80 -19.86
CA PRO A 458 -19.17 -14.13 -19.29
C PRO A 458 -20.21 -14.40 -18.20
N SER A 459 -20.65 -15.66 -18.11
CA SER A 459 -21.77 -16.07 -17.25
C SER A 459 -21.35 -16.29 -15.80
N ALA A 460 -20.82 -15.21 -15.21
CA ALA A 460 -20.39 -15.13 -13.82
C ALA A 460 -20.87 -13.81 -13.20
N THR A 461 -21.00 -13.80 -11.87
CA THR A 461 -21.55 -12.64 -11.14
C THR A 461 -20.67 -11.40 -11.28
N VAL A 462 -19.34 -11.57 -11.19
CA VAL A 462 -18.41 -10.43 -11.22
C VAL A 462 -18.47 -9.70 -12.57
N PRO A 463 -18.41 -10.36 -13.74
CA PRO A 463 -18.60 -9.72 -15.03
C PRO A 463 -19.94 -8.99 -15.18
N VAL A 464 -21.03 -9.63 -14.74
CA VAL A 464 -22.37 -9.02 -14.78
C VAL A 464 -22.41 -7.74 -13.95
N VAL A 465 -21.94 -7.77 -12.70
CA VAL A 465 -21.90 -6.61 -11.82
C VAL A 465 -21.00 -5.51 -12.39
N ARG A 466 -19.83 -5.86 -12.93
CA ARG A 466 -18.94 -4.89 -13.62
C ARG A 466 -19.66 -4.21 -14.78
N ALA A 467 -20.39 -4.96 -15.62
CA ALA A 467 -21.12 -4.41 -16.74
C ALA A 467 -22.25 -3.46 -16.29
N LEU A 468 -23.02 -3.83 -15.27
CA LEU A 468 -24.06 -2.96 -14.69
C LEU A 468 -23.45 -1.66 -14.13
N LEU A 469 -22.34 -1.74 -13.39
CA LEU A 469 -21.65 -0.57 -12.86
C LEU A 469 -21.04 0.29 -13.97
N ARG A 470 -20.56 -0.32 -15.06
CA ARG A 470 -20.05 0.41 -16.23
C ARG A 470 -21.17 1.15 -16.96
N MET A 471 -22.31 0.50 -17.16
CA MET A 471 -23.52 1.15 -17.70
C MET A 471 -23.97 2.31 -16.82
N TYR A 472 -23.95 2.16 -15.51
CA TYR A 472 -24.27 3.25 -14.60
C TYR A 472 -23.26 4.40 -14.69
N LYS A 473 -21.95 4.10 -14.71
CA LYS A 473 -20.89 5.12 -14.79
C LYS A 473 -20.83 5.84 -16.13
N SER A 474 -21.34 5.24 -17.22
CA SER A 474 -21.41 5.90 -18.53
C SER A 474 -22.55 6.93 -18.62
N LEU A 475 -23.49 6.92 -17.68
CA LEU A 475 -24.55 7.91 -17.61
C LEU A 475 -24.00 9.32 -17.31
N PRO A 476 -24.56 10.38 -17.94
CA PRO A 476 -24.25 11.77 -17.62
C PRO A 476 -24.46 12.10 -16.13
N ASP A 477 -23.79 13.13 -15.62
CA ASP A 477 -23.93 13.56 -14.23
C ASP A 477 -25.36 13.97 -13.90
N CYS A 478 -26.11 14.53 -14.84
CA CYS A 478 -27.51 14.89 -14.63
C CYS A 478 -28.37 13.66 -14.33
N ALA A 479 -28.18 12.57 -15.05
CA ALA A 479 -28.83 11.29 -14.78
C ALA A 479 -28.36 10.68 -13.45
N ARG A 480 -27.06 10.73 -13.15
CA ARG A 480 -26.51 10.17 -11.90
C ARG A 480 -26.90 10.97 -10.66
N LYS A 481 -27.03 12.29 -10.75
CA LYS A 481 -27.26 13.17 -9.59
C LYS A 481 -28.72 13.62 -9.44
N THR A 482 -29.59 13.34 -10.41
CA THR A 482 -30.99 13.81 -10.34
C THR A 482 -31.72 13.25 -9.12
N ARG A 483 -32.64 14.05 -8.58
CA ARG A 483 -33.62 13.61 -7.58
C ARG A 483 -35.03 13.52 -8.16
N ARG A 484 -35.20 13.76 -9.47
CA ARG A 484 -36.48 13.85 -10.18
C ARG A 484 -36.83 12.56 -10.92
N VAL A 485 -36.59 11.41 -10.29
CA VAL A 485 -36.94 10.08 -10.81
C VAL A 485 -37.77 9.33 -9.77
N PRO A 486 -38.53 8.28 -10.16
CA PRO A 486 -39.35 7.52 -9.22
C PRO A 486 -38.54 6.96 -8.04
N GLY A 487 -39.19 6.80 -6.88
CA GLY A 487 -38.51 6.39 -5.64
C GLY A 487 -37.73 5.07 -5.74
N HIS A 488 -38.26 4.07 -6.45
CA HIS A 488 -37.56 2.81 -6.69
C HIS A 488 -36.32 2.96 -7.59
N VAL A 489 -36.30 3.94 -8.51
CA VAL A 489 -35.13 4.26 -9.34
C VAL A 489 -34.05 4.98 -8.52
N LEU A 490 -34.44 5.84 -7.59
CA LEU A 490 -33.51 6.45 -6.63
C LEU A 490 -32.87 5.39 -5.72
N ALA A 491 -33.68 4.48 -5.17
CA ALA A 491 -33.20 3.37 -4.35
C ALA A 491 -32.26 2.46 -5.16
N PHE A 492 -32.61 2.16 -6.42
CA PHE A 492 -31.79 1.37 -7.32
C PHE A 492 -30.42 2.01 -7.53
N ARG A 493 -30.37 3.30 -7.84
CA ARG A 493 -29.10 4.05 -7.96
C ARG A 493 -28.28 3.95 -6.68
N GLU A 494 -28.88 4.19 -5.52
CA GLU A 494 -28.17 4.12 -4.23
C GLU A 494 -27.62 2.71 -3.96
N ALA A 495 -28.36 1.66 -4.34
CA ALA A 495 -27.90 0.28 -4.24
C ALA A 495 -26.67 0.02 -5.14
N LEU A 496 -26.65 0.56 -6.36
CA LEU A 496 -25.47 0.47 -7.24
C LEU A 496 -24.25 1.20 -6.67
N GLU A 497 -24.44 2.35 -6.03
CA GLU A 497 -23.35 3.17 -5.48
C GLU A 497 -22.78 2.65 -4.16
N ARG A 498 -23.64 2.10 -3.29
CA ARG A 498 -23.26 1.63 -1.95
C ARG A 498 -22.87 0.16 -1.90
N SER A 499 -23.01 -0.55 -3.02
CA SER A 499 -22.69 -1.97 -3.11
C SER A 499 -21.29 -2.27 -2.59
N ARG A 500 -21.23 -3.15 -1.58
CA ARG A 500 -19.98 -3.63 -0.99
C ARG A 500 -19.60 -5.02 -1.44
N SER A 501 -20.50 -5.77 -2.07
CA SER A 501 -20.26 -7.14 -2.55
C SER A 501 -21.07 -7.38 -3.84
N PRO A 502 -20.48 -7.97 -4.89
CA PRO A 502 -21.18 -8.28 -6.13
C PRO A 502 -22.40 -9.17 -5.95
N GLU A 503 -22.29 -10.22 -5.11
CA GLU A 503 -23.41 -11.12 -4.86
C GLU A 503 -24.53 -10.42 -4.08
N GLN A 504 -24.18 -9.72 -3.01
CA GLN A 504 -25.14 -9.00 -2.19
C GLN A 504 -25.90 -7.96 -3.02
N MET A 505 -25.19 -7.25 -3.88
CA MET A 505 -25.78 -6.29 -4.81
C MET A 505 -26.77 -6.93 -5.77
N LEU A 506 -26.35 -7.99 -6.47
CA LEU A 506 -27.14 -8.59 -7.54
C LEU A 506 -28.37 -9.33 -7.01
N PHE A 507 -28.22 -10.04 -5.89
CA PHE A 507 -29.23 -10.96 -5.38
C PHE A 507 -30.09 -10.39 -4.25
N VAL A 508 -29.67 -9.31 -3.58
CA VAL A 508 -30.39 -8.77 -2.43
C VAL A 508 -30.66 -7.27 -2.58
N ASP A 509 -29.61 -6.44 -2.70
CA ASP A 509 -29.76 -4.99 -2.60
C ASP A 509 -30.52 -4.40 -3.81
N VAL A 510 -30.19 -4.84 -5.03
CA VAL A 510 -30.85 -4.37 -6.25
C VAL A 510 -32.30 -4.88 -6.35
N PRO A 511 -32.61 -6.18 -6.13
CA PRO A 511 -34.00 -6.63 -6.06
C PRO A 511 -34.83 -5.85 -5.02
N ALA A 512 -34.31 -5.68 -3.80
CA ALA A 512 -35.01 -4.96 -2.74
C ALA A 512 -35.25 -3.48 -3.12
N ALA A 513 -34.26 -2.82 -3.74
CA ALA A 513 -34.38 -1.45 -4.22
C ALA A 513 -35.45 -1.27 -5.31
N LEU A 514 -35.68 -2.32 -6.11
CA LEU A 514 -36.72 -2.38 -7.13
C LEU A 514 -38.08 -2.87 -6.59
N GLY A 515 -38.19 -3.09 -5.28
CA GLY A 515 -39.41 -3.55 -4.62
C GLY A 515 -39.70 -5.05 -4.78
N LEU A 516 -38.67 -5.86 -5.00
CA LEU A 516 -38.75 -7.30 -5.21
C LEU A 516 -38.08 -8.06 -4.05
N GLU A 517 -38.51 -9.31 -3.86
CA GLU A 517 -37.86 -10.24 -2.93
C GLU A 517 -36.44 -10.62 -3.40
N PRO A 518 -35.52 -10.98 -2.47
CA PRO A 518 -34.18 -11.42 -2.82
C PRO A 518 -34.18 -12.63 -3.77
N LEU A 519 -33.29 -12.57 -4.76
CA LEU A 519 -33.12 -13.62 -5.77
C LEU A 519 -32.23 -14.74 -5.21
N GLY A 520 -32.79 -15.94 -5.03
CA GLY A 520 -32.05 -17.11 -4.54
C GLY A 520 -32.42 -17.57 -3.12
N GLY A 521 -33.66 -17.33 -2.70
CA GLY A 521 -34.33 -18.10 -1.64
C GLY A 521 -34.88 -19.45 -2.15
N SER A 522 -35.71 -20.12 -1.34
CA SER A 522 -36.31 -21.44 -1.64
C SER A 522 -37.05 -21.45 -2.97
N SER A 523 -36.43 -22.03 -4.00
CA SER A 523 -36.86 -22.07 -5.42
C SER A 523 -37.08 -20.71 -6.07
N ILE A 524 -36.26 -20.38 -7.06
CA ILE A 524 -36.45 -19.18 -7.87
C ILE A 524 -37.52 -19.47 -8.94
N ASP A 525 -38.68 -18.79 -8.86
CA ASP A 525 -39.69 -18.84 -9.92
C ASP A 525 -39.24 -18.03 -11.15
N ALA A 526 -39.40 -18.60 -12.35
CA ALA A 526 -39.04 -17.97 -13.61
C ALA A 526 -39.80 -16.64 -13.82
N SER A 527 -41.02 -16.51 -13.30
CA SER A 527 -41.80 -15.27 -13.38
C SER A 527 -41.17 -14.13 -12.56
N SER A 528 -40.59 -14.46 -11.39
CA SER A 528 -39.94 -13.48 -10.52
C SER A 528 -38.66 -12.94 -11.15
N VAL A 529 -37.92 -13.81 -11.85
CA VAL A 529 -36.74 -13.42 -12.63
C VAL A 529 -37.14 -12.48 -13.78
N GLU A 530 -38.20 -12.81 -14.52
CA GLU A 530 -38.71 -11.94 -15.59
C GLU A 530 -39.07 -10.54 -15.06
N HIS A 531 -39.79 -10.49 -13.95
CA HIS A 531 -40.21 -9.24 -13.34
C HIS A 531 -38.99 -8.39 -12.91
N PHE A 532 -37.96 -9.03 -12.34
CA PHE A 532 -36.70 -8.38 -12.02
C PHE A 532 -36.06 -7.73 -13.26
N PHE A 533 -36.01 -8.43 -14.40
CA PHE A 533 -35.44 -7.87 -15.63
C PHE A 533 -36.25 -6.68 -16.17
N VAL A 534 -37.57 -6.76 -16.14
CA VAL A 534 -38.43 -5.65 -16.56
C VAL A 534 -38.16 -4.41 -15.70
N MET A 535 -38.08 -4.59 -14.38
CA MET A 535 -37.79 -3.49 -13.44
C MET A 535 -36.38 -2.94 -13.60
N LEU A 536 -35.37 -3.80 -13.75
CA LEU A 536 -33.97 -3.41 -13.94
C LEU A 536 -33.78 -2.58 -15.22
N ASN A 537 -34.30 -3.08 -16.34
CA ASN A 537 -34.23 -2.37 -17.62
C ASN A 537 -35.04 -1.07 -17.60
N GLY A 538 -36.21 -1.08 -16.96
CA GLY A 538 -37.02 0.12 -16.73
C GLY A 538 -36.25 1.20 -15.99
N ALA A 539 -35.59 0.84 -14.88
CA ALA A 539 -34.81 1.78 -14.08
C ALA A 539 -33.63 2.39 -14.85
N PHE A 540 -32.87 1.58 -15.60
CA PHE A 540 -31.79 2.10 -16.45
C PHE A 540 -32.31 3.02 -17.55
N ARG A 541 -33.43 2.66 -18.20
CA ARG A 541 -34.04 3.50 -19.24
C ARG A 541 -34.49 4.84 -18.66
N THR A 542 -35.18 4.83 -17.52
CA THR A 542 -35.59 6.07 -16.84
C THR A 542 -34.40 6.96 -16.51
N LEU A 543 -33.28 6.41 -16.04
CA LEU A 543 -32.07 7.20 -15.79
C LEU A 543 -31.45 7.73 -17.09
N ALA A 544 -31.41 6.93 -18.16
CA ALA A 544 -30.87 7.33 -19.45
C ALA A 544 -31.68 8.47 -20.11
N GLU A 545 -33.00 8.51 -19.91
CA GLU A 545 -33.92 9.52 -20.46
C GLU A 545 -33.80 10.89 -19.78
N VAL A 546 -33.28 10.98 -18.54
CA VAL A 546 -33.14 12.24 -17.78
C VAL A 546 -32.35 13.31 -18.55
N SER A 547 -31.25 12.91 -19.20
CA SER A 547 -30.39 13.86 -19.91
C SER A 547 -31.02 14.36 -21.22
N PRO A 548 -31.50 13.49 -22.14
CA PRO A 548 -32.27 13.92 -23.30
C PRO A 548 -33.46 14.81 -22.95
N ASP A 549 -34.22 14.48 -21.90
CA ASP A 549 -35.39 15.27 -21.49
C ASP A 549 -35.00 16.66 -20.98
N ALA A 550 -33.91 16.77 -20.21
CA ALA A 550 -33.40 18.06 -19.76
C ALA A 550 -32.92 18.94 -20.93
N ILE A 551 -32.21 18.34 -21.89
CA ILE A 551 -31.74 19.02 -23.12
C ILE A 551 -32.93 19.47 -23.96
N GLY A 552 -33.89 18.57 -24.20
CA GLY A 552 -35.11 18.83 -24.97
C GLY A 552 -35.91 19.99 -24.37
N ARG A 553 -36.14 20.00 -23.06
CA ARG A 553 -36.84 21.12 -22.39
C ARG A 553 -36.11 22.46 -22.55
N ALA A 554 -34.78 22.48 -22.45
CA ALA A 554 -34.02 23.72 -22.63
C ALA A 554 -34.03 24.20 -24.08
N ARG A 555 -33.92 23.28 -25.06
CA ARG A 555 -34.09 23.57 -26.48
C ARG A 555 -35.48 24.14 -26.76
N ASP A 556 -36.52 23.46 -26.29
CA ASP A 556 -37.90 23.84 -26.59
C ASP A 556 -38.27 25.16 -25.91
N ALA A 557 -37.70 25.49 -24.74
CA ALA A 557 -37.84 26.80 -24.13
C ALA A 557 -37.19 27.93 -24.96
N LEU A 558 -36.03 27.68 -25.58
CA LEU A 558 -35.39 28.62 -26.50
C LEU A 558 -36.25 28.84 -27.76
N LEU A 559 -36.75 27.74 -28.34
CA LEU A 559 -37.57 27.76 -29.56
C LEU A 559 -38.91 28.47 -29.32
N GLN A 560 -39.60 28.10 -28.25
CA GLN A 560 -40.87 28.73 -27.85
C GLN A 560 -40.71 30.25 -27.69
N ALA A 561 -39.68 30.70 -26.96
CA ALA A 561 -39.48 32.11 -26.71
C ALA A 561 -38.99 32.90 -27.94
N SER A 562 -38.38 32.23 -28.92
CA SER A 562 -38.00 32.82 -30.21
C SER A 562 -39.12 32.77 -31.26
N GLY A 563 -40.26 32.14 -30.93
CA GLY A 563 -41.39 31.95 -31.85
C GLY A 563 -41.09 30.98 -32.99
N MET A 564 -40.26 29.96 -32.71
CA MET A 564 -39.96 28.85 -33.62
C MET A 564 -40.82 27.63 -33.27
N PRO A 565 -41.07 26.72 -34.24
CA PRO A 565 -41.63 25.40 -33.97
C PRO A 565 -40.81 24.66 -32.91
N LEU A 566 -41.45 23.80 -32.11
CA LEU A 566 -40.74 22.99 -31.12
C LEU A 566 -40.07 21.78 -31.77
N GLY A 567 -39.08 21.18 -31.12
CA GLY A 567 -38.42 19.97 -31.63
C GLY A 567 -37.19 20.22 -32.50
N GLN A 568 -36.69 19.14 -33.11
CA GLN A 568 -35.45 19.13 -33.89
C GLN A 568 -35.55 20.02 -35.15
N ASP A 569 -36.71 20.03 -35.81
CA ASP A 569 -36.89 20.80 -37.05
C ASP A 569 -36.95 22.31 -36.78
N GLY A 570 -37.57 22.71 -35.66
CA GLY A 570 -37.50 24.08 -35.18
C GLY A 570 -36.07 24.52 -34.83
N TRP A 571 -35.28 23.62 -34.24
CA TRP A 571 -33.87 23.88 -33.98
C TRP A 571 -33.06 24.10 -35.26
N ARG A 572 -33.24 23.25 -36.29
CA ARG A 572 -32.60 23.46 -37.60
C ARG A 572 -32.93 24.81 -38.22
N LYS A 573 -34.20 25.21 -38.17
CA LYS A 573 -34.65 26.52 -38.65
C LYS A 573 -34.02 27.67 -37.87
N LEU A 574 -33.95 27.54 -36.54
CA LEU A 574 -33.26 28.52 -35.71
C LEU A 574 -31.77 28.63 -36.08
N ARG A 575 -31.10 27.53 -36.41
CA ARG A 575 -29.71 27.53 -36.89
C ARG A 575 -29.55 28.24 -38.23
N ASP A 576 -30.43 27.97 -39.20
CA ASP A 576 -30.42 28.64 -40.51
C ASP A 576 -30.58 30.15 -40.36
N LEU A 577 -31.48 30.58 -39.47
CA LEU A 577 -31.67 32.00 -39.14
C LEU A 577 -30.49 32.57 -38.36
N ALA A 578 -29.90 31.81 -37.43
CA ALA A 578 -28.71 32.23 -36.72
C ALA A 578 -27.52 32.44 -37.67
N ALA A 579 -27.38 31.62 -38.72
CA ALA A 579 -26.37 31.80 -39.75
C ALA A 579 -26.56 33.10 -40.57
N GLN A 580 -27.81 33.52 -40.78
CA GLN A 580 -28.12 34.83 -41.40
C GLN A 580 -27.82 36.00 -40.46
N LEU A 581 -27.98 35.79 -39.14
CA LEU A 581 -27.70 36.78 -38.11
C LEU A 581 -26.22 36.86 -37.72
N ASP A 582 -25.42 35.86 -38.06
CA ASP A 582 -23.99 35.85 -37.74
C ASP A 582 -23.27 36.96 -38.52
N GLY A 583 -22.48 37.76 -37.81
CA GLY A 583 -21.86 38.99 -38.34
C GLY A 583 -22.77 40.24 -38.37
N CYS A 584 -24.05 40.13 -38.01
CA CYS A 584 -24.93 41.30 -37.84
C CYS A 584 -24.76 41.93 -36.45
N PRO A 585 -25.07 43.23 -36.27
CA PRO A 585 -25.02 43.90 -34.98
C PRO A 585 -26.17 43.43 -34.05
N VAL A 586 -25.96 42.28 -33.39
CA VAL A 586 -26.83 41.78 -32.31
C VAL A 586 -26.27 42.16 -30.93
N ASP A 587 -27.14 42.13 -29.91
CA ASP A 587 -26.76 42.34 -28.51
C ASP A 587 -25.53 41.49 -28.15
N PRO A 588 -24.50 42.06 -27.50
CA PRO A 588 -23.31 41.30 -27.07
C PRO A 588 -23.63 40.01 -26.30
N ALA A 589 -24.74 39.97 -25.55
CA ALA A 589 -25.18 38.79 -24.81
C ALA A 589 -25.68 37.64 -25.71
N LEU A 590 -26.16 37.95 -26.92
CA LEU A 590 -26.67 36.96 -27.89
C LEU A 590 -25.60 36.45 -28.84
N ARG A 591 -24.51 37.19 -29.06
CA ARG A 591 -23.45 36.82 -30.02
C ARG A 591 -22.94 35.38 -29.84
N PRO A 592 -22.64 34.91 -28.62
CA PRO A 592 -22.15 33.54 -28.45
C PRO A 592 -23.21 32.48 -28.79
N ILE A 593 -24.49 32.81 -28.64
CA ILE A 593 -25.61 31.92 -28.95
C ILE A 593 -25.83 31.86 -30.46
N VAL A 594 -25.89 33.02 -31.12
CA VAL A 594 -26.05 33.14 -32.58
C VAL A 594 -24.87 32.48 -33.30
N HIS A 595 -23.65 32.90 -32.95
CA HIS A 595 -22.44 32.33 -33.55
C HIS A 595 -22.33 30.83 -33.25
N GLY A 596 -22.64 30.40 -32.02
CA GLY A 596 -22.59 29.00 -31.63
C GLY A 596 -23.55 28.10 -32.41
N ALA A 597 -24.75 28.60 -32.73
CA ALA A 597 -25.76 27.90 -33.53
C ALA A 597 -25.44 27.90 -35.04
N ALA A 598 -24.80 28.96 -35.54
CA ALA A 598 -24.47 29.18 -36.95
C ALA A 598 -23.29 28.35 -37.46
N LEU A 599 -22.42 27.85 -36.56
CA LEU A 599 -21.27 27.04 -36.94
C LEU A 599 -21.68 25.75 -37.70
N PRO A 600 -20.85 25.27 -38.65
CA PRO A 600 -21.19 24.18 -39.58
C PRO A 600 -21.10 22.77 -38.98
N ASP A 601 -21.46 22.59 -37.70
CA ASP A 601 -21.45 21.30 -37.02
C ASP A 601 -22.78 20.53 -37.17
N ASP A 602 -22.85 19.30 -36.65
CA ASP A 602 -24.12 18.58 -36.53
C ASP A 602 -25.08 19.26 -35.52
N ASP A 603 -26.37 18.95 -35.63
CA ASP A 603 -27.43 19.58 -34.83
C ASP A 603 -27.21 19.45 -33.32
N ASP A 604 -26.73 18.30 -32.87
CA ASP A 604 -26.57 17.98 -31.45
C ASP A 604 -25.34 18.71 -30.89
N THR A 605 -24.23 18.74 -31.63
CA THR A 605 -23.02 19.51 -31.27
C THR A 605 -23.31 21.01 -31.18
N ALA A 606 -24.08 21.55 -32.14
CA ALA A 606 -24.48 22.95 -32.13
C ALA A 606 -25.39 23.27 -30.93
N LEU A 607 -26.34 22.38 -30.63
CA LEU A 607 -27.24 22.53 -29.49
C LEU A 607 -26.47 22.45 -28.16
N GLU A 608 -25.59 21.47 -28.02
CA GLU A 608 -24.72 21.31 -26.85
C GLU A 608 -23.90 22.57 -26.60
N ARG A 609 -23.34 23.21 -27.63
CA ARG A 609 -22.59 24.46 -27.51
C ARG A 609 -23.45 25.60 -26.96
N VAL A 610 -24.63 25.81 -27.54
CA VAL A 610 -25.55 26.88 -27.12
C VAL A 610 -26.01 26.66 -25.67
N LEU A 611 -26.43 25.44 -25.34
CA LEU A 611 -26.86 25.09 -23.99
C LEU A 611 -25.69 25.16 -22.98
N SER A 612 -24.47 24.81 -23.40
CA SER A 612 -23.26 24.96 -22.59
C SER A 612 -22.99 26.40 -22.23
N HIS A 613 -23.18 27.32 -23.19
CA HIS A 613 -23.04 28.75 -22.94
C HIS A 613 -24.10 29.25 -21.95
N LEU A 614 -25.37 28.89 -22.18
CA LEU A 614 -26.50 29.28 -21.33
C LEU A 614 -26.35 28.78 -19.89
N ALA A 615 -25.96 27.52 -19.70
CA ALA A 615 -25.75 26.92 -18.38
C ALA A 615 -24.36 27.20 -17.78
N SER A 616 -23.45 27.78 -18.56
CA SER A 616 -22.02 27.95 -18.23
C SER A 616 -21.28 26.63 -17.93
N ARG A 617 -21.82 25.50 -18.43
CA ARG A 617 -21.26 24.14 -18.32
C ARG A 617 -21.99 23.18 -19.29
N PRO A 618 -21.33 22.12 -19.77
CA PRO A 618 -21.93 21.22 -20.74
C PRO A 618 -23.10 20.40 -20.18
N PRO A 619 -24.10 20.02 -21.00
CA PRO A 619 -25.25 19.22 -20.58
C PRO A 619 -24.90 17.96 -19.81
N ARG A 620 -23.81 17.30 -20.20
CA ARG A 620 -23.32 16.07 -19.54
C ARG A 620 -22.96 16.26 -18.07
N THR A 621 -22.68 17.49 -17.61
CA THR A 621 -22.29 17.81 -16.23
C THR A 621 -23.37 18.54 -15.43
N TRP A 622 -24.59 18.64 -15.97
CA TRP A 622 -25.70 19.35 -15.32
C TRP A 622 -26.12 18.70 -14.01
N THR A 623 -26.52 19.53 -13.05
CA THR A 623 -27.40 19.13 -11.94
C THR A 623 -28.84 19.53 -12.25
N ASP A 624 -29.80 19.08 -11.45
CA ASP A 624 -31.22 19.49 -11.59
C ASP A 624 -31.37 21.03 -11.60
N ALA A 625 -30.60 21.73 -10.76
CA ALA A 625 -30.61 23.19 -10.68
C ALA A 625 -29.98 23.86 -11.91
N ASP A 626 -29.00 23.23 -12.55
CA ASP A 626 -28.41 23.76 -13.77
C ASP A 626 -29.34 23.58 -14.97
N ALA A 627 -30.05 22.45 -15.04
CA ALA A 627 -31.08 22.24 -16.04
C ALA A 627 -32.19 23.31 -15.95
N ASP A 628 -32.70 23.60 -14.73
CA ASP A 628 -33.70 24.65 -14.53
C ASP A 628 -33.18 26.04 -14.89
N ARG A 629 -31.95 26.35 -14.48
CA ARG A 629 -31.31 27.63 -14.81
C ARG A 629 -31.12 27.77 -16.32
N CYS A 630 -30.75 26.68 -17.00
CA CYS A 630 -30.60 26.65 -18.44
C CYS A 630 -31.92 26.94 -19.13
N VAL A 631 -33.02 26.29 -18.72
CA VAL A 631 -34.37 26.55 -19.24
C VAL A 631 -34.76 28.03 -19.11
N ALA A 632 -34.55 28.63 -17.93
CA ALA A 632 -34.87 30.04 -17.70
C ALA A 632 -34.03 30.99 -18.59
N ARG A 633 -32.74 30.71 -18.73
CA ARG A 633 -31.84 31.50 -19.59
C ARG A 633 -32.12 31.28 -21.08
N ALA A 634 -32.45 30.06 -21.48
CA ALA A 634 -32.86 29.71 -22.83
C ALA A 634 -34.12 30.48 -23.24
N TYR A 635 -35.12 30.53 -22.36
CA TYR A 635 -36.31 31.33 -22.59
C TYR A 635 -35.98 32.83 -22.74
N SER A 636 -35.20 33.40 -21.82
CA SER A 636 -34.78 34.81 -21.90
C SER A 636 -33.99 35.11 -23.18
N ALA A 637 -33.08 34.22 -23.58
CA ALA A 637 -32.31 34.37 -24.81
C ALA A 637 -33.21 34.26 -26.05
N GLY A 638 -34.18 33.34 -26.05
CA GLY A 638 -35.15 33.21 -27.13
C GLY A 638 -35.98 34.47 -27.32
N SER A 639 -36.46 35.08 -26.24
CA SER A 639 -37.20 36.36 -26.31
C SER A 639 -36.34 37.50 -26.86
N GLN A 640 -35.06 37.54 -26.53
CA GLN A 640 -34.13 38.53 -27.07
C GLN A 640 -33.78 38.26 -28.54
N LEU A 641 -33.64 36.99 -28.94
CA LEU A 641 -33.48 36.59 -30.35
C LEU A 641 -34.71 36.99 -31.18
N LEU A 642 -35.92 36.82 -30.64
CA LEU A 642 -37.16 37.27 -31.28
C LEU A 642 -37.12 38.78 -31.58
N GLN A 643 -36.71 39.58 -30.60
CA GLN A 643 -36.57 41.03 -30.78
C GLN A 643 -35.50 41.38 -31.81
N ALA A 644 -34.36 40.70 -31.79
CA ALA A 644 -33.28 40.90 -32.76
C ALA A 644 -33.70 40.53 -34.19
N MET A 645 -34.41 39.42 -34.36
CA MET A 645 -34.95 38.98 -35.66
C MET A 645 -35.96 39.99 -36.21
N ALA A 646 -36.87 40.48 -35.36
CA ALA A 646 -37.85 41.50 -35.74
C ALA A 646 -37.17 42.82 -36.17
N ALA A 647 -36.12 43.24 -35.47
CA ALA A 647 -35.34 44.44 -35.81
C ALA A 647 -34.61 44.31 -37.16
N MET A 648 -34.24 43.10 -37.56
CA MET A 648 -33.57 42.79 -38.83
C MET A 648 -34.53 42.53 -39.99
N GLY A 649 -35.85 42.65 -39.76
CA GLY A 649 -36.87 42.48 -40.80
C GLY A 649 -37.19 41.03 -41.15
N ILE A 650 -36.75 40.05 -40.35
CA ILE A 650 -37.15 38.65 -40.50
C ILE A 650 -38.64 38.55 -40.15
N SER A 651 -39.46 38.16 -41.13
CA SER A 651 -40.92 38.14 -41.00
C SER A 651 -41.38 37.09 -39.99
N SER A 652 -42.58 37.25 -39.42
CA SER A 652 -43.23 36.17 -38.69
C SER A 652 -43.48 34.94 -39.56
N VAL A 653 -43.65 35.13 -40.88
CA VAL A 653 -43.85 34.03 -41.85
C VAL A 653 -42.58 33.21 -42.05
N ASP A 654 -41.40 33.85 -42.03
CA ASP A 654 -40.12 33.17 -42.24
C ASP A 654 -39.73 32.24 -41.07
N ARG A 655 -40.43 32.38 -39.94
CA ARG A 655 -40.22 31.61 -38.71
C ARG A 655 -41.18 30.43 -38.56
N LEU A 656 -42.26 30.40 -39.34
CA LEU A 656 -43.21 29.30 -39.37
C LEU A 656 -42.62 28.08 -40.06
N ASP A 657 -43.09 26.89 -39.71
CA ASP A 657 -42.73 25.70 -40.44
C ASP A 657 -43.34 25.61 -41.85
N THR A 658 -42.98 24.57 -42.62
CA THR A 658 -43.42 24.49 -44.03
C THR A 658 -44.93 24.30 -44.15
N GLU A 659 -45.53 23.51 -43.25
CA GLU A 659 -46.97 23.26 -43.19
C GLU A 659 -47.71 24.49 -42.65
N GLU A 660 -47.16 25.13 -41.62
CA GLU A 660 -47.64 26.39 -41.07
C GLU A 660 -47.56 27.54 -42.09
N GLN A 661 -46.53 27.58 -42.94
CA GLN A 661 -46.42 28.54 -44.04
C GLN A 661 -47.48 28.31 -45.11
N GLU A 662 -47.76 27.06 -45.49
CA GLU A 662 -48.85 26.73 -46.42
C GLU A 662 -50.20 27.12 -45.84
N ARG A 663 -50.46 26.76 -44.59
CA ARG A 663 -51.69 27.12 -43.87
C ARG A 663 -51.83 28.63 -43.68
N SER A 664 -50.73 29.32 -43.40
CA SER A 664 -50.68 30.79 -43.34
C SER A 664 -51.03 31.41 -44.70
N ARG A 665 -50.55 30.85 -45.82
CA ARG A 665 -50.91 31.30 -47.17
C ARG A 665 -52.38 31.03 -47.50
N GLU A 666 -52.92 29.88 -47.09
CA GLU A 666 -54.34 29.55 -47.25
C GLU A 666 -55.23 30.52 -46.47
N ILE A 667 -54.93 30.74 -45.19
CA ILE A 667 -55.65 31.70 -44.34
C ILE A 667 -55.50 33.13 -44.90
N THR A 668 -54.32 33.51 -45.36
CA THR A 668 -54.10 34.82 -46.01
C THR A 668 -54.95 34.96 -47.26
N THR A 669 -55.11 33.89 -48.05
CA THR A 669 -55.94 33.88 -49.26
C THR A 669 -57.44 33.94 -48.91
N TYR A 670 -57.85 33.22 -47.87
CA TYR A 670 -59.22 33.26 -47.34
C TYR A 670 -59.59 34.65 -46.80
N LEU A 671 -58.74 35.23 -45.95
CA LEU A 671 -58.92 36.57 -45.41
C LEU A 671 -58.94 37.62 -46.54
N ARG A 672 -58.08 37.48 -47.55
CA ARG A 672 -58.10 38.36 -48.73
C ARG A 672 -59.45 38.29 -49.48
N GLY A 673 -60.11 37.13 -49.51
CA GLY A 673 -61.44 36.97 -50.10
C GLY A 673 -62.58 37.60 -49.29
N LEU A 674 -62.41 37.76 -47.98
CA LEU A 674 -63.40 38.37 -47.08
C LEU A 674 -63.27 39.89 -46.93
N LEU A 675 -62.14 40.48 -47.35
CA LEU A 675 -61.85 41.90 -47.15
C LEU A 675 -62.45 42.78 -48.27
N PRO A 676 -63.16 43.88 -47.94
CA PRO A 676 -63.72 44.79 -48.94
C PRO A 676 -62.64 45.49 -49.79
N ALA A 677 -62.90 45.64 -51.10
CA ALA A 677 -62.01 46.36 -52.01
C ALA A 677 -61.98 47.87 -51.69
N GLY A 678 -60.78 48.48 -51.68
CA GLY A 678 -60.61 49.94 -51.54
C GLY A 678 -60.25 50.45 -50.13
N ILE A 679 -60.08 49.56 -49.13
CA ILE A 679 -59.64 49.96 -47.79
C ILE A 679 -58.15 50.32 -47.79
N PRO A 680 -57.74 51.49 -47.27
CA PRO A 680 -56.33 51.85 -47.10
C PRO A 680 -55.57 50.82 -46.26
N THR A 681 -54.38 50.39 -46.71
CA THR A 681 -53.53 49.38 -46.05
C THR A 681 -53.28 49.65 -44.56
N ARG A 682 -53.21 50.93 -44.17
CA ARG A 682 -53.04 51.34 -42.76
C ARG A 682 -54.21 50.93 -41.86
N ILE A 683 -55.45 50.97 -42.38
CA ILE A 683 -56.67 50.61 -41.64
C ILE A 683 -56.78 49.09 -41.55
N MET A 684 -56.51 48.40 -42.66
CA MET A 684 -56.50 46.94 -42.71
C MET A 684 -55.46 46.34 -41.76
N ARG A 685 -54.25 46.91 -41.71
CA ARG A 685 -53.22 46.51 -40.75
C ARG A 685 -53.66 46.74 -39.30
N ALA A 686 -54.28 47.87 -39.00
CA ALA A 686 -54.78 48.17 -37.66
C ALA A 686 -55.91 47.22 -37.24
N ALA A 687 -56.84 46.89 -38.15
CA ALA A 687 -57.94 45.96 -37.90
C ALA A 687 -57.45 44.52 -37.70
N LEU A 688 -56.53 44.03 -38.54
CA LEU A 688 -55.95 42.69 -38.38
C LEU A 688 -55.11 42.58 -37.08
N LEU A 689 -54.36 43.62 -36.72
CA LEU A 689 -53.63 43.64 -35.45
C LEU A 689 -54.58 43.73 -34.24
N ALA A 690 -55.72 44.42 -34.36
CA ALA A 690 -56.75 44.45 -33.32
C ALA A 690 -57.40 43.06 -33.16
N LEU A 691 -57.74 42.38 -34.26
CA LEU A 691 -58.28 41.02 -34.25
C LEU A 691 -57.32 40.02 -33.59
N VAL A 692 -56.03 40.08 -33.94
CA VAL A 692 -55.00 39.23 -33.30
C VAL A 692 -54.91 39.53 -31.80
N ARG A 693 -54.98 40.80 -31.39
CA ARG A 693 -54.99 41.17 -29.96
C ARG A 693 -56.24 40.72 -29.22
N GLU A 694 -57.40 40.69 -29.87
CA GLU A 694 -58.64 40.12 -29.30
C GLU A 694 -58.47 38.61 -29.11
N MET A 695 -57.97 37.90 -30.13
CA MET A 695 -57.71 36.46 -30.05
C MET A 695 -56.64 36.09 -29.00
N ASP A 696 -55.60 36.92 -28.84
CA ASP A 696 -54.57 36.74 -27.80
C ASP A 696 -55.09 37.12 -26.39
N GLY A 697 -56.21 37.86 -26.30
CA GLY A 697 -56.80 38.40 -25.06
C GLY A 697 -57.99 37.62 -24.50
N GLU A 698 -58.62 36.71 -25.26
CA GLU A 698 -59.74 35.86 -24.82
C GLU A 698 -59.32 34.66 -23.94
N GLY A 699 -58.38 34.89 -23.01
CA GLY A 699 -58.03 33.99 -21.91
C GLY A 699 -58.36 34.53 -20.52
N THR A 700 -58.84 35.77 -20.40
CA THR A 700 -59.27 36.37 -19.13
C THR A 700 -60.61 37.08 -19.31
N SER A 701 -61.70 36.35 -19.05
CA SER A 701 -62.95 36.96 -18.59
C SER A 701 -62.77 37.39 -17.13
N PRO A 702 -63.02 38.66 -16.78
CA PRO A 702 -63.71 39.00 -15.55
C PRO A 702 -65.21 39.17 -15.86
N ASP A 703 -66.04 38.49 -15.08
CA ASP A 703 -67.52 38.50 -15.05
C ASP A 703 -68.25 37.61 -16.09
N GLU A 704 -68.38 36.31 -15.78
CA GLU A 704 -69.66 35.65 -15.41
C GLU A 704 -69.41 34.25 -14.80
#